data_AF-A0A1R2BK87-F1
#
_entry.id   AF-A0A1R2BK87-F1
#
_cell.length_a   1.000
_cell.length_b   1.000
_cell.length_c   1.000
_cell.angle_alpha   90.00
_cell.angle_beta   90.00
_cell.angle_gamma   90.00
#
_symmetry.space_group_name_H-M   'P 1'
#
loop_
_entity.id
_entity.type
_entity.pdbx_description
1 polymer ?
#
loop_
_entity_poly.entity_id
_entity_poly.type
_entity_poly.pdbx_seq_one_letter_code
_entity_poly.pdbx_strand_id
1 'polypeptide(L)'
;MKNLIRCFSHLQELKDSHISHFKSMLPSSCIETENLDSYITDWLRIHKGSSKLVLKPTSTEQIIQILKYCNQEKLGLVPQSGNTSQVGGAVPVTNEIVLSMKNLNKIEKFDEIQGIVWCDAGVVLENLMNFANEKGYIVPLDIGAKGSCLIGGNVATHAGGLRFIRYGSLHGNVLGLEVILPSGEVLSDLKALRKDNTGLNLKQLFIGSEGILGVISKVALLLAPKPLSVQTVFLACASYKDVVRALVLAKKHLGEILSTFEFLDSPTLNIILKNIPRTRFPLNSKQNFYVLIETSGSNFQSDKDKMERFLENALNSEIITDGVIAQDETQSSNFWRIREGGPVAHRKDAVDLYKFDFSMRIPEMYEFVETVRKRVGDAGRVTGYGHVGDGNLHLNVMGLRKDNTGLNLKQLFIGSEGILGVITKVALLLAPRPLSVQTVFLACASYKDVVRTLVLAKKHLGEILSTFEFLDSPTLNIILKNIPRTRFPLNSEQSFYVLIETSGSHFQSDKDKMEKFLENALNSEIITDGVIAQDETQSSNFWRIREGGPVAHRKDAVDLYKFDFSMRIPEMYEFVETVRKRVGNAGRVTGYGHVGDGNLHLNVMGDGNKELESLVYPFVYDEIKRRNGSISAEHGIGLFKRGLIGYSKTETTIKYMKAMKNLFDPNGILNPNKVL
;
A
#
# COMPACT_ATOMS: atom_id res chain seq x y z
N MET A 1 3.29 13.74 -23.37
CA MET A 1 4.12 13.51 -22.16
C MET A 1 5.54 12.98 -22.46
N LYS A 2 6.21 13.41 -23.54
CA LYS A 2 7.59 12.96 -23.88
C LYS A 2 8.72 13.70 -23.14
N ASN A 3 8.43 14.58 -22.18
CA ASN A 3 9.40 15.52 -21.59
C ASN A 3 9.50 15.51 -20.04
N LEU A 4 9.15 14.42 -19.35
CA LEU A 4 9.05 14.42 -17.87
C LEU A 4 10.25 13.86 -17.10
N ILE A 5 11.34 13.44 -17.76
CA ILE A 5 12.63 13.23 -17.09
C ILE A 5 13.51 14.43 -17.41
N ARG A 6 13.29 15.55 -16.71
CA ARG A 6 14.38 16.52 -16.55
C ARG A 6 15.37 15.87 -15.58
N CYS A 7 16.39 15.21 -16.11
CA CYS A 7 17.64 15.05 -15.39
C CYS A 7 18.00 16.43 -14.83
N PHE A 8 18.45 16.50 -13.58
CA PHE A 8 19.01 17.73 -13.05
C PHE A 8 20.10 18.21 -14.00
N SER A 9 19.83 19.25 -14.77
CA SER A 9 20.70 19.75 -15.84
C SER A 9 22.00 20.33 -15.31
N HIS A 10 22.16 20.39 -13.98
CA HIS A 10 23.30 20.94 -13.27
C HIS A 10 24.24 19.88 -12.67
N LEU A 11 23.85 18.61 -12.63
CA LEU A 11 24.74 17.53 -12.17
C LEU A 11 25.74 17.19 -13.28
N GLN A 12 26.99 16.96 -12.89
CA GLN A 12 28.07 16.61 -13.81
C GLN A 12 28.04 15.12 -14.15
N GLU A 13 28.47 14.78 -15.36
CA GLU A 13 28.72 13.40 -15.75
C GLU A 13 29.98 12.84 -15.08
N LEU A 14 29.93 11.57 -14.71
CA LEU A 14 31.08 10.85 -14.19
C LEU A 14 32.15 10.63 -15.29
N LYS A 15 33.30 11.30 -15.15
CA LYS A 15 34.51 11.21 -15.97
C LYS A 15 35.60 10.34 -15.31
N ASP A 16 36.56 9.86 -16.11
CA ASP A 16 37.69 9.05 -15.64
C ASP A 16 38.61 9.79 -14.64
N SER A 17 38.64 11.13 -14.69
CA SER A 17 39.35 11.96 -13.70
C SER A 17 38.76 11.82 -12.30
N HIS A 18 37.44 11.69 -12.18
CA HIS A 18 36.78 11.49 -10.88
C HIS A 18 37.06 10.09 -10.35
N ILE A 19 37.06 9.07 -11.22
CA ILE A 19 37.42 7.69 -10.83
C ILE A 19 38.88 7.66 -10.32
N SER A 20 39.79 8.35 -11.02
CA SER A 20 41.19 8.49 -10.59
C SER A 20 41.31 9.19 -9.24
N HIS A 21 40.49 10.21 -8.98
CA HIS A 21 40.45 10.88 -7.67
C HIS A 21 39.96 9.95 -6.55
N PHE A 22 38.91 9.17 -6.78
CA PHE A 22 38.48 8.18 -5.78
C PHE A 22 39.56 7.12 -5.52
N LYS A 23 40.28 6.69 -6.56
CA LYS A 23 41.41 5.74 -6.45
C LYS A 23 42.59 6.28 -5.65
N SER A 24 42.81 7.59 -5.60
CA SER A 24 43.86 8.18 -4.73
C SER A 24 43.38 8.38 -3.29
N MET A 25 42.07 8.48 -3.06
CA MET A 25 41.46 8.77 -1.76
C MET A 25 41.07 7.51 -0.97
N LEU A 26 40.64 6.46 -1.66
CA LEU A 26 40.10 5.25 -1.06
C LEU A 26 41.00 4.04 -1.37
N PRO A 27 41.08 3.04 -0.45
CA PRO A 27 41.71 1.77 -0.76
C PRO A 27 41.09 1.13 -2.01
N SER A 28 41.89 0.42 -2.81
CA SER A 28 41.41 -0.25 -4.03
C SER A 28 40.25 -1.20 -3.76
N SER A 29 40.20 -1.86 -2.60
CA SER A 29 39.09 -2.73 -2.17
C SER A 29 37.74 -2.01 -2.01
N CYS A 30 37.76 -0.69 -1.83
CA CYS A 30 36.57 0.15 -1.68
C CYS A 30 36.02 0.67 -3.01
N ILE A 31 36.66 0.36 -4.13
CA ILE A 31 36.28 0.86 -5.46
C ILE A 31 35.95 -0.33 -6.35
N GLU A 32 34.82 -0.24 -7.04
CA GLU A 32 34.42 -1.22 -8.03
C GLU A 32 34.01 -0.52 -9.32
N THR A 33 34.69 -0.89 -10.41
CA THR A 33 34.42 -0.38 -11.77
C THR A 33 34.05 -1.52 -12.73
N GLU A 34 34.14 -2.76 -12.27
CA GLU A 34 33.83 -3.96 -13.04
C GLU A 34 32.66 -4.72 -12.37
N ASN A 35 31.97 -5.60 -13.10
CA ASN A 35 30.91 -6.44 -12.52
C ASN A 35 29.80 -5.68 -11.74
N LEU A 36 29.39 -4.52 -12.25
CA LEU A 36 28.45 -3.61 -11.58
C LEU A 36 26.99 -4.05 -11.64
N ASP A 37 26.67 -5.10 -12.41
CA ASP A 37 25.30 -5.49 -12.76
C ASP A 37 24.39 -5.66 -11.53
N SER A 38 24.93 -6.25 -10.45
CA SER A 38 24.20 -6.49 -9.19
C SER A 38 23.92 -5.21 -8.36
N TYR A 39 24.63 -4.12 -8.64
CA TYR A 39 24.47 -2.82 -7.98
C TYR A 39 23.57 -1.88 -8.79
N ILE A 40 23.59 -1.98 -10.12
CA ILE A 40 22.85 -1.09 -11.01
C ILE A 40 21.48 -1.66 -11.41
N THR A 41 21.24 -2.94 -11.18
CA THR A 41 19.97 -3.60 -11.43
C THR A 41 19.19 -3.75 -10.13
N ASP A 42 17.92 -3.36 -10.13
CA ASP A 42 17.08 -3.46 -8.94
C ASP A 42 16.73 -4.92 -8.60
N TRP A 43 16.21 -5.14 -7.39
CA TRP A 43 15.83 -6.47 -6.90
C TRP A 43 14.86 -7.21 -7.84
N LEU A 44 13.93 -6.48 -8.45
CA LEU A 44 12.93 -7.04 -9.36
C LEU A 44 13.44 -7.17 -10.80
N ARG A 45 14.65 -6.64 -11.10
CA ARG A 45 15.27 -6.60 -12.43
C ARG A 45 14.44 -5.88 -13.50
N ILE A 46 13.59 -4.95 -13.08
CA ILE A 46 12.76 -4.10 -13.95
C ILE A 46 13.46 -2.78 -14.30
N HIS A 47 14.41 -2.35 -13.48
CA HIS A 47 15.20 -1.14 -13.66
C HIS A 47 16.68 -1.45 -13.60
N LYS A 48 17.39 -0.93 -14.59
CA LYS A 48 18.83 -1.02 -14.69
C LYS A 48 19.39 0.36 -15.00
N GLY A 49 20.13 0.91 -14.05
CA GLY A 49 20.89 2.13 -14.23
C GLY A 49 22.13 1.91 -15.11
N SER A 50 22.88 2.98 -15.35
CA SER A 50 24.09 2.99 -16.18
C SER A 50 25.32 3.52 -15.43
N SER A 51 25.34 3.39 -14.10
CA SER A 51 26.50 3.77 -13.29
C SER A 51 27.75 2.99 -13.70
N LYS A 52 28.90 3.66 -13.67
CA LYS A 52 30.22 3.09 -13.96
C LYS A 52 31.10 2.93 -12.72
N LEU A 53 30.58 3.28 -11.54
CA LEU A 53 31.37 3.32 -10.31
C LEU A 53 30.50 2.98 -9.09
N VAL A 54 30.97 1.99 -8.34
CA VAL A 54 30.45 1.66 -7.00
C VAL A 54 31.56 1.93 -5.98
N LEU A 55 31.23 2.69 -4.94
CA LEU A 55 32.10 2.97 -3.80
C LEU A 55 31.61 2.19 -2.59
N LYS A 56 32.51 1.50 -1.88
CA LYS A 56 32.23 0.54 -0.80
C LYS A 56 32.98 0.94 0.48
N PRO A 57 32.70 2.11 1.08
CA PRO A 57 33.43 2.62 2.24
C PRO A 57 33.34 1.67 3.45
N THR A 58 34.38 1.66 4.27
CA THR A 58 34.52 0.88 5.51
C THR A 58 34.48 1.74 6.77
N SER A 59 34.39 3.07 6.64
CA SER A 59 34.29 4.00 7.78
C SER A 59 33.45 5.24 7.46
N THR A 60 32.96 5.90 8.52
CA THR A 60 32.24 7.18 8.41
C THR A 60 33.10 8.26 7.75
N GLU A 61 34.41 8.30 8.04
CA GLU A 61 35.33 9.29 7.47
C GLU A 61 35.43 9.17 5.94
N GLN A 62 35.43 7.94 5.42
CA GLN A 62 35.42 7.72 3.98
C GLN A 62 34.11 8.20 3.34
N ILE A 63 32.96 8.01 4.01
CA ILE A 63 31.67 8.54 3.55
C ILE A 63 31.71 10.07 3.50
N ILE A 64 32.26 10.72 4.53
CA ILE A 64 32.43 12.19 4.58
C ILE A 64 33.29 12.66 3.40
N GLN A 65 34.42 12.01 3.14
CA GLN A 65 35.31 12.35 2.03
C GLN A 65 34.63 12.20 0.67
N ILE A 66 33.92 11.08 0.45
CA ILE A 66 33.16 10.82 -0.77
C ILE A 66 32.09 11.90 -0.98
N LEU A 67 31.27 12.18 0.03
CA LEU A 67 30.19 13.15 -0.07
C LEU A 67 30.71 14.56 -0.33
N LYS A 68 31.78 14.98 0.36
CA LYS A 68 32.43 16.27 0.11
C LYS A 68 32.87 16.42 -1.34
N TYR A 69 33.55 15.40 -1.89
CA TYR A 69 34.00 15.43 -3.28
C TYR A 69 32.83 15.44 -4.26
N CYS A 70 31.85 14.54 -4.09
CA CYS A 70 30.66 14.52 -4.95
C CYS A 70 29.88 15.84 -4.89
N ASN A 71 29.82 16.49 -3.73
CA ASN A 71 29.15 17.77 -3.57
C ASN A 71 29.90 18.92 -4.23
N GLN A 72 31.24 18.93 -4.14
CA GLN A 72 32.09 19.91 -4.82
C GLN A 72 31.98 19.79 -6.35
N GLU A 73 32.02 18.55 -6.87
CA GLU A 73 31.98 18.25 -8.30
C GLU A 73 30.56 18.11 -8.87
N LYS A 74 29.53 18.22 -8.02
CA LYS A 74 28.10 18.03 -8.37
C LYS A 74 27.83 16.68 -9.05
N LEU A 75 28.39 15.61 -8.51
CA LEU A 75 28.21 14.24 -8.97
C LEU A 75 27.02 13.59 -8.24
N GLY A 76 26.04 13.10 -8.99
CA GLY A 76 24.90 12.38 -8.43
C GLY A 76 25.33 11.06 -7.76
N LEU A 77 24.73 10.75 -6.61
CA LEU A 77 25.07 9.60 -5.77
C LEU A 77 23.80 8.92 -5.26
N VAL A 78 23.75 7.59 -5.33
CA VAL A 78 22.67 6.75 -4.81
C VAL A 78 23.20 5.97 -3.61
N PRO A 79 22.77 6.30 -2.38
CA PRO A 79 23.04 5.46 -1.22
C PRO A 79 22.35 4.11 -1.40
N GLN A 80 23.12 3.04 -1.35
CA GLN A 80 22.63 1.69 -1.56
C GLN A 80 22.93 0.81 -0.34
N SER A 81 21.85 0.30 0.24
CA SER A 81 21.90 -0.67 1.33
C SER A 81 21.92 -2.10 0.76
N GLY A 82 21.00 -2.98 1.17
CA GLY A 82 20.93 -4.38 0.72
C GLY A 82 20.48 -4.57 -0.73
N ASN A 83 20.05 -3.50 -1.42
CA ASN A 83 19.42 -3.52 -2.74
C ASN A 83 18.20 -4.47 -2.81
N THR A 84 17.35 -4.43 -1.78
CA THR A 84 16.13 -5.27 -1.65
C THR A 84 14.82 -4.48 -1.79
N SER A 85 14.90 -3.22 -2.25
CA SER A 85 13.74 -2.33 -2.43
C SER A 85 12.87 -2.78 -3.62
N GLN A 86 11.55 -2.59 -3.49
CA GLN A 86 10.58 -2.94 -4.53
C GLN A 86 10.10 -1.73 -5.38
N VAL A 87 10.61 -0.52 -5.11
CA VAL A 87 10.18 0.72 -5.77
C VAL A 87 11.29 1.40 -6.59
N GLY A 88 12.39 0.70 -6.87
CA GLY A 88 13.52 1.22 -7.65
C GLY A 88 14.34 2.31 -6.94
N GLY A 89 14.07 2.58 -5.65
CA GLY A 89 14.76 3.63 -4.89
C GLY A 89 16.26 3.38 -4.71
N ALA A 90 16.67 2.11 -4.69
CA ALA A 90 18.04 1.68 -4.37
C ALA A 90 19.01 1.62 -5.56
N VAL A 91 18.60 1.91 -6.80
CA VAL A 91 19.45 1.83 -8.00
C VAL A 91 19.52 3.15 -8.78
N PRO A 92 20.61 3.44 -9.52
CA PRO A 92 20.72 4.63 -10.37
C PRO A 92 19.62 4.72 -11.42
N VAL A 93 19.23 5.94 -11.78
CA VAL A 93 18.32 6.20 -12.92
C VAL A 93 19.15 6.37 -14.20
N THR A 94 20.29 7.05 -14.08
CA THR A 94 21.27 7.24 -15.14
C THR A 94 22.64 6.77 -14.66
N ASN A 95 23.63 7.66 -14.59
CA ASN A 95 25.03 7.41 -14.31
C ASN A 95 25.44 7.77 -12.87
N GLU A 96 24.48 7.90 -11.94
CA GLU A 96 24.79 8.24 -10.55
C GLU A 96 25.74 7.22 -9.91
N ILE A 97 26.71 7.68 -9.12
CA ILE A 97 27.64 6.83 -8.37
C ILE A 97 26.84 6.02 -7.35
N VAL A 98 27.09 4.72 -7.26
CA VAL A 98 26.47 3.90 -6.20
C VAL A 98 27.37 3.93 -4.96
N LEU A 99 26.81 4.33 -3.82
CA LEU A 99 27.48 4.26 -2.52
C LEU A 99 26.97 3.05 -1.75
N SER A 100 27.69 1.94 -1.82
CA SER A 100 27.35 0.69 -1.14
C SER A 100 27.74 0.73 0.33
N MET A 101 26.74 0.57 1.20
CA MET A 101 26.95 0.61 2.65
C MET A 101 27.42 -0.73 3.24
N LYS A 102 27.52 -1.80 2.44
CA LYS A 102 27.75 -3.19 2.90
C LYS A 102 29.03 -3.40 3.72
N ASN A 103 30.05 -2.58 3.48
CA ASN A 103 31.35 -2.69 4.12
C ASN A 103 31.43 -1.95 5.47
N LEU A 104 30.42 -1.13 5.79
CA LEU A 104 30.25 -0.46 7.08
C LEU A 104 29.31 -1.31 7.95
N ASN A 105 29.83 -2.37 8.58
CA ASN A 105 29.00 -3.46 9.11
C ASN A 105 29.38 -3.93 10.52
N LYS A 106 29.93 -3.05 11.36
CA LYS A 106 30.29 -3.37 12.74
C LYS A 106 29.12 -3.13 13.68
N ILE A 107 28.99 -4.02 14.66
CA ILE A 107 28.18 -3.77 15.87
C ILE A 107 29.13 -3.13 16.88
N GLU A 108 28.91 -1.87 17.24
CA GLU A 108 29.86 -1.07 18.01
C GLU A 108 29.77 -1.33 19.52
N LYS A 109 28.54 -1.31 20.05
CA LYS A 109 28.30 -1.50 21.49
C LYS A 109 26.87 -1.96 21.76
N PHE A 110 26.68 -2.57 22.92
CA PHE A 110 25.39 -3.06 23.39
C PHE A 110 25.22 -2.75 24.88
N ASP A 111 24.08 -2.18 25.24
CA ASP A 111 23.65 -1.95 26.62
C ASP A 111 22.65 -3.06 26.98
N GLU A 112 23.08 -3.99 27.84
CA GLU A 112 22.28 -5.13 28.27
C GLU A 112 21.18 -4.78 29.28
N ILE A 113 21.27 -3.63 29.94
CA ILE A 113 20.28 -3.20 30.94
C ILE A 113 19.09 -2.59 30.22
N GLN A 114 19.35 -1.73 29.24
CA GLN A 114 18.30 -1.04 28.48
C GLN A 114 17.90 -1.78 27.20
N GLY A 115 18.70 -2.75 26.75
CA GLY A 115 18.48 -3.46 25.50
C GLY A 115 18.77 -2.59 24.28
N ILE A 116 19.81 -1.76 24.30
CA ILE A 116 20.12 -0.84 23.19
C ILE A 116 21.35 -1.33 22.45
N VAL A 117 21.27 -1.40 21.13
CA VAL A 117 22.42 -1.72 20.27
C VAL A 117 22.80 -0.51 19.42
N TRP A 118 24.10 -0.25 19.31
CA TRP A 118 24.66 0.72 18.37
C TRP A 118 25.43 -0.06 17.32
N CYS A 119 25.11 0.20 16.06
CA CYS A 119 25.73 -0.49 14.96
C CYS A 119 25.84 0.41 13.73
N ASP A 120 26.72 0.01 12.83
CA ASP A 120 26.83 0.60 11.52
C ASP A 120 25.57 0.31 10.68
N ALA A 121 25.23 1.25 9.79
CA ALA A 121 24.09 1.18 8.90
C ALA A 121 24.12 0.00 7.91
N GLY A 122 25.31 -0.55 7.64
CA GLY A 122 25.50 -1.70 6.75
C GLY A 122 25.46 -3.06 7.44
N VAL A 123 25.14 -3.13 8.74
CA VAL A 123 24.89 -4.42 9.41
C VAL A 123 23.67 -5.10 8.78
N VAL A 124 23.87 -6.34 8.33
CA VAL A 124 22.80 -7.23 7.83
C VAL A 124 21.82 -7.52 8.96
N LEU A 125 20.51 -7.42 8.69
CA LEU A 125 19.48 -7.59 9.71
C LEU A 125 19.60 -8.95 10.43
N GLU A 126 19.82 -10.03 9.69
CA GLU A 126 20.01 -11.38 10.27
C GLU A 126 21.23 -11.46 11.20
N ASN A 127 22.34 -10.80 10.87
CA ASN A 127 23.52 -10.75 11.76
C ASN A 127 23.20 -10.00 13.06
N LEU A 128 22.46 -8.90 12.96
CA LEU A 128 22.00 -8.15 14.14
C LEU A 128 21.04 -8.99 15.00
N MET A 129 20.15 -9.77 14.37
CA MET A 129 19.24 -10.69 15.06
C MET A 129 20.01 -11.78 15.80
N ASN A 130 21.02 -12.38 15.18
CA ASN A 130 21.86 -13.41 15.81
C ASN A 130 22.61 -12.84 17.03
N PHE A 131 23.23 -11.66 16.88
CA PHE A 131 23.88 -10.96 17.98
C PHE A 131 22.91 -10.66 19.13
N ALA A 132 21.72 -10.13 18.82
CA ALA A 132 20.70 -9.84 19.83
C ALA A 132 20.29 -11.13 20.58
N ASN A 133 20.07 -12.23 19.85
CA ASN A 133 19.66 -13.51 20.42
C ASN A 133 20.69 -14.08 21.42
N GLU A 134 21.98 -13.97 21.10
CA GLU A 134 23.07 -14.37 22.01
C GLU A 134 23.08 -13.55 23.31
N LYS A 135 22.59 -12.30 23.25
CA LYS A 135 22.47 -11.40 24.41
C LYS A 135 21.15 -11.53 25.16
N GLY A 136 20.27 -12.44 24.76
CA GLY A 136 18.94 -12.56 25.37
C GLY A 136 17.98 -11.43 24.96
N TYR A 137 18.16 -10.87 23.77
CA TYR A 137 17.31 -9.87 23.15
C TYR A 137 16.88 -10.29 21.73
N ILE A 138 15.93 -9.55 21.15
CA ILE A 138 15.50 -9.70 19.76
C ILE A 138 15.37 -8.32 19.11
N VAL A 139 15.60 -8.27 17.80
CA VAL A 139 15.34 -7.07 17.00
C VAL A 139 13.82 -6.90 16.81
N PRO A 140 13.25 -5.69 17.01
CA PRO A 140 11.81 -5.43 16.90
C PRO A 140 11.28 -5.45 15.45
N LEU A 141 12.16 -5.71 14.49
CA LEU A 141 11.90 -5.78 13.05
C LEU A 141 12.31 -7.17 12.55
N ASP A 142 11.44 -7.82 11.78
CA ASP A 142 11.74 -9.04 11.04
C ASP A 142 11.02 -9.00 9.70
N ILE A 143 11.74 -9.23 8.61
CA ILE A 143 11.24 -9.15 7.23
C ILE A 143 11.86 -10.27 6.39
N GLY A 144 11.15 -10.72 5.35
CA GLY A 144 11.62 -11.80 4.48
C GLY A 144 12.96 -11.54 3.78
N ALA A 145 13.41 -10.28 3.74
CA ALA A 145 14.72 -9.89 3.21
C ALA A 145 15.87 -9.92 4.25
N LYS A 146 15.65 -10.42 5.47
CA LYS A 146 16.60 -10.32 6.61
C LYS A 146 18.04 -10.78 6.34
N GLY A 147 18.22 -11.77 5.48
CA GLY A 147 19.55 -12.28 5.10
C GLY A 147 20.35 -11.36 4.18
N SER A 148 19.76 -10.28 3.65
CA SER A 148 20.43 -9.37 2.72
C SER A 148 20.11 -7.88 2.91
N CYS A 149 18.99 -7.52 3.55
CA CYS A 149 18.70 -6.14 3.90
C CYS A 149 19.65 -5.66 5.03
N LEU A 150 20.03 -4.38 4.98
CA LEU A 150 20.88 -3.77 6.01
C LEU A 150 20.08 -2.77 6.84
N ILE A 151 20.46 -2.60 8.10
CA ILE A 151 19.69 -1.81 9.07
C ILE A 151 19.44 -0.36 8.62
N GLY A 152 20.43 0.28 7.99
CA GLY A 152 20.28 1.65 7.47
C GLY A 152 19.25 1.76 6.34
N GLY A 153 19.14 0.72 5.50
CA GLY A 153 18.11 0.64 4.47
C GLY A 153 16.72 0.52 5.08
N ASN A 154 16.57 -0.36 6.08
CA ASN A 154 15.32 -0.55 6.81
C ASN A 154 14.84 0.77 7.44
N VAL A 155 15.74 1.55 8.03
CA VAL A 155 15.43 2.88 8.59
C VAL A 155 15.08 3.88 7.49
N ALA A 156 15.89 3.97 6.43
CA ALA A 156 15.70 4.94 5.34
C ALA A 156 14.37 4.71 4.59
N THR A 157 13.87 3.47 4.53
CA THR A 157 12.57 3.16 3.90
C THR A 157 11.43 3.02 4.88
N HIS A 158 11.68 3.21 6.19
CA HIS A 158 10.70 3.01 7.25
C HIS A 158 10.03 1.62 7.21
N ALA A 159 10.85 0.56 7.12
CA ALA A 159 10.37 -0.82 6.96
C ALA A 159 9.43 -1.27 8.10
N GLY A 160 8.32 -1.90 7.73
CA GLY A 160 7.43 -2.69 8.60
C GLY A 160 7.91 -4.13 8.73
N GLY A 161 7.03 -5.11 8.98
CA GLY A 161 7.41 -6.54 8.96
C GLY A 161 6.65 -7.42 9.94
N LEU A 162 7.05 -8.70 9.99
CA LEU A 162 6.41 -9.81 10.73
C LEU A 162 6.07 -9.48 12.18
N ARG A 163 6.87 -8.62 12.82
CA ARG A 163 6.76 -8.28 14.26
C ARG A 163 6.22 -6.87 14.52
N PHE A 164 5.77 -6.17 13.48
CA PHE A 164 5.29 -4.79 13.57
C PHE A 164 4.09 -4.65 14.51
N ILE A 165 3.17 -5.63 14.51
CA ILE A 165 1.99 -5.60 15.39
C ILE A 165 2.34 -5.48 16.87
N ARG A 166 3.44 -6.10 17.30
CA ARG A 166 3.85 -6.16 18.70
C ARG A 166 4.80 -5.03 19.08
N TYR A 167 5.80 -4.75 18.24
CA TYR A 167 6.86 -3.80 18.59
C TYR A 167 6.71 -2.43 17.91
N GLY A 168 5.76 -2.31 16.99
CA GLY A 168 5.43 -1.06 16.33
C GLY A 168 6.52 -0.55 15.38
N SER A 169 6.42 0.74 15.09
CA SER A 169 7.17 1.41 14.03
C SER A 169 8.64 1.67 14.36
N LEU A 170 9.51 1.71 13.33
CA LEU A 170 10.89 2.18 13.47
C LEU A 170 10.98 3.62 13.98
N HIS A 171 9.96 4.46 13.78
CA HIS A 171 9.89 5.80 14.40
C HIS A 171 9.96 5.76 15.94
N GLY A 172 9.53 4.66 16.56
CA GLY A 172 9.55 4.45 18.01
C GLY A 172 10.71 3.58 18.51
N ASN A 173 11.31 2.76 17.65
CA ASN A 173 12.39 1.83 18.03
C ASN A 173 13.80 2.34 17.70
N VAL A 174 13.93 3.26 16.74
CA VAL A 174 15.21 3.96 16.48
C VAL A 174 15.39 5.07 17.51
N LEU A 175 16.35 4.89 18.41
CA LEU A 175 16.65 5.84 19.48
C LEU A 175 17.64 6.92 19.04
N GLY A 176 18.49 6.62 18.06
CA GLY A 176 19.53 7.53 17.58
C GLY A 176 19.99 7.20 16.17
N LEU A 177 20.45 8.21 15.44
CA LEU A 177 21.08 8.07 14.12
C LEU A 177 22.34 8.92 14.05
N GLU A 178 23.34 8.44 13.31
CA GLU A 178 24.39 9.26 12.72
C GLU A 178 24.12 9.37 11.22
N VAL A 179 24.04 10.60 10.73
CA VAL A 179 23.73 10.92 9.33
C VAL A 179 24.78 11.87 8.79
N ILE A 180 25.35 11.51 7.65
CA ILE A 180 26.32 12.33 6.93
C ILE A 180 25.61 13.11 5.84
N LEU A 181 25.71 14.43 5.91
CA LEU A 181 25.14 15.34 4.92
C LEU A 181 26.05 15.44 3.69
N PRO A 182 25.53 15.86 2.52
CA PRO A 182 26.32 16.21 1.33
C PRO A 182 27.50 17.15 1.60
N SER A 183 27.37 18.10 2.54
CA SER A 183 28.46 18.98 2.97
C SER A 183 29.62 18.23 3.66
N GLY A 184 29.38 16.98 4.06
CA GLY A 184 30.25 16.19 4.92
C GLY A 184 30.11 16.50 6.41
N GLU A 185 29.15 17.35 6.80
CA GLU A 185 28.77 17.53 8.21
C GLU A 185 28.12 16.27 8.76
N VAL A 186 28.34 16.01 10.05
CA VAL A 186 27.83 14.84 10.76
C VAL A 186 26.74 15.29 11.72
N LEU A 187 25.49 14.87 11.45
CA LEU A 187 24.39 14.99 12.39
C LEU A 187 24.29 13.71 13.20
N SER A 188 24.58 13.78 14.50
CA SER A 188 24.60 12.60 15.37
C SER A 188 23.74 12.80 16.62
N ASP A 189 22.78 11.89 16.81
CA ASP A 189 21.95 11.74 18.02
C ASP A 189 22.14 10.33 18.61
N LEU A 190 23.39 9.88 18.73
CA LEU A 190 23.73 8.54 19.23
C LEU A 190 23.77 8.44 20.78
N LYS A 191 23.25 9.44 21.50
CA LYS A 191 22.99 9.33 22.94
C LYS A 191 22.04 8.17 23.25
N ALA A 192 21.09 7.93 22.34
CA ALA A 192 20.14 6.83 22.37
C ALA A 192 19.33 6.74 23.68
N LEU A 193 18.93 7.89 24.24
CA LEU A 193 18.08 7.92 25.41
C LEU A 193 16.64 7.55 25.02
N ARG A 194 15.96 6.76 25.86
CA ARG A 194 14.55 6.38 25.63
C ARG A 194 13.62 7.60 25.59
N LYS A 195 13.99 8.66 26.31
CA LYS A 195 13.31 9.96 26.32
C LYS A 195 14.37 11.07 26.27
N ASP A 196 14.32 11.88 25.23
CA ASP A 196 15.11 13.10 25.09
C ASP A 196 14.26 14.16 24.40
N ASN A 197 13.85 15.18 25.16
CA ASN A 197 13.01 16.28 24.69
C ASN A 197 13.82 17.59 24.58
N THR A 198 15.15 17.51 24.41
CA THR A 198 16.04 18.68 24.31
C THR A 198 16.07 19.31 22.92
N GLY A 199 14.89 19.60 22.36
CA GLY A 199 14.73 20.29 21.07
C GLY A 199 13.96 19.48 20.03
N LEU A 200 14.23 19.75 18.76
CA LEU A 200 13.58 19.06 17.64
C LEU A 200 14.14 17.64 17.47
N ASN A 201 13.26 16.66 17.24
CA ASN A 201 13.66 15.28 17.03
C ASN A 201 14.14 15.03 15.59
N LEU A 202 15.32 15.57 15.24
CA LEU A 202 15.82 15.64 13.87
C LEU A 202 15.99 14.27 13.19
N LYS A 203 16.30 13.21 13.95
CA LYS A 203 16.41 11.85 13.39
C LYS A 203 15.14 11.41 12.64
N GLN A 204 13.97 11.90 13.05
CA GLN A 204 12.70 11.54 12.42
C GLN A 204 12.62 11.97 10.95
N LEU A 205 13.34 13.02 10.56
CA LEU A 205 13.40 13.47 9.16
C LEU A 205 14.08 12.45 8.24
N PHE A 206 14.98 11.62 8.78
CA PHE A 206 15.79 10.68 8.01
C PHE A 206 15.15 9.28 7.94
N ILE A 207 14.24 8.96 8.85
CA ILE A 207 13.44 7.72 8.82
C ILE A 207 12.37 7.86 7.72
N GLY A 208 12.40 6.98 6.72
CA GLY A 208 11.51 7.08 5.54
C GLY A 208 11.97 8.11 4.50
N SER A 209 13.17 8.68 4.62
CA SER A 209 13.71 9.67 3.67
C SER A 209 14.24 9.07 2.36
N GLU A 210 14.36 7.75 2.28
CA GLU A 210 14.88 7.02 1.11
C GLU A 210 16.26 7.52 0.62
N GLY A 211 17.08 8.05 1.54
CA GLY A 211 18.43 8.53 1.24
C GLY A 211 18.49 9.87 0.51
N ILE A 212 17.37 10.61 0.40
CA ILE A 212 17.36 11.92 -0.28
C ILE A 212 17.89 13.06 0.60
N LEU A 213 17.94 12.90 1.92
CA LEU A 213 18.35 14.00 2.83
C LEU A 213 19.77 13.83 3.39
N GLY A 214 20.30 12.61 3.39
CA GLY A 214 21.59 12.29 3.97
C GLY A 214 21.87 10.78 3.94
N VAL A 215 23.11 10.40 4.21
CA VAL A 215 23.54 9.00 4.29
C VAL A 215 23.57 8.59 5.75
N ILE A 216 22.70 7.68 6.16
CA ILE A 216 22.72 7.09 7.51
C ILE A 216 23.97 6.20 7.62
N SER A 217 24.90 6.55 8.51
CA SER A 217 26.13 5.79 8.77
C SER A 217 25.99 4.87 9.98
N LYS A 218 25.26 5.28 11.02
CA LYS A 218 25.06 4.49 12.25
C LYS A 218 23.64 4.58 12.77
N VAL A 219 23.23 3.53 13.48
CA VAL A 219 21.90 3.39 14.08
C VAL A 219 22.05 2.94 15.52
N ALA A 220 21.32 3.61 16.42
CA ALA A 220 21.06 3.12 17.76
C ALA A 220 19.61 2.63 17.85
N LEU A 221 19.43 1.33 18.12
CA LEU A 221 18.14 0.66 18.08
C LEU A 221 17.80 0.08 19.46
N LEU A 222 16.57 0.31 19.91
CA LEU A 222 16.02 -0.40 21.05
C LEU A 222 15.61 -1.82 20.62
N LEU A 223 16.17 -2.81 21.30
CA LEU A 223 15.83 -4.22 21.19
C LEU A 223 14.74 -4.58 22.21
N ALA A 224 13.98 -5.63 21.91
CA ALA A 224 13.06 -6.21 22.88
C ALA A 224 13.73 -7.39 23.59
N PRO A 225 13.46 -7.65 24.88
CA PRO A 225 13.95 -8.83 25.55
C PRO A 225 13.56 -10.11 24.81
N LYS A 226 14.47 -11.08 24.74
CA LYS A 226 14.17 -12.39 24.17
C LYS A 226 13.13 -13.06 25.07
N PRO A 227 12.01 -13.52 24.50
CA PRO A 227 11.01 -14.23 25.28
C PRO A 227 11.60 -15.50 25.91
N LEU A 228 11.23 -15.77 27.16
CA LEU A 228 11.64 -17.00 27.87
C LEU A 228 10.82 -18.22 27.43
N SER A 229 9.68 -17.99 26.77
CA SER A 229 8.88 -19.03 26.14
C SER A 229 8.50 -18.62 24.73
N VAL A 230 8.72 -19.52 23.78
CA VAL A 230 8.21 -19.42 22.41
C VAL A 230 7.40 -20.67 22.13
N GLN A 231 6.13 -20.49 21.74
CA GLN A 231 5.30 -21.58 21.23
C GLN A 231 4.96 -21.29 19.78
N THR A 232 5.10 -22.30 18.93
CA THR A 232 4.77 -22.21 17.51
C THR A 232 3.70 -23.23 17.18
N VAL A 233 2.65 -22.80 16.47
CA VAL A 233 1.58 -23.69 16.03
C VAL A 233 1.36 -23.53 14.52
N PHE A 234 1.17 -24.65 13.84
CA PHE A 234 0.85 -24.71 12.41
C PHE A 234 -0.58 -25.24 12.25
N LEU A 235 -1.43 -24.51 11.53
CA LEU A 235 -2.86 -24.77 11.43
C LEU A 235 -3.28 -24.96 9.98
N ALA A 236 -4.28 -25.81 9.74
CA ALA A 236 -4.96 -25.95 8.46
C ALA A 236 -6.34 -25.27 8.51
N CYS A 237 -6.56 -24.35 7.56
CA CYS A 237 -7.78 -23.57 7.41
C CYS A 237 -8.42 -23.88 6.06
N ALA A 238 -9.71 -24.22 6.05
CA ALA A 238 -10.43 -24.57 4.82
C ALA A 238 -10.59 -23.37 3.88
N SER A 239 -10.68 -22.15 4.43
CA SER A 239 -10.83 -20.91 3.69
C SER A 239 -10.01 -19.74 4.26
N TYR A 240 -9.85 -18.66 3.49
CA TYR A 240 -9.21 -17.45 3.99
C TYR A 240 -10.05 -16.76 5.08
N LYS A 241 -11.39 -16.88 5.03
CA LYS A 241 -12.26 -16.43 6.11
C LYS A 241 -11.89 -17.10 7.43
N ASP A 242 -11.50 -18.37 7.38
CA ASP A 242 -11.07 -19.14 8.55
C ASP A 242 -9.72 -18.67 9.07
N VAL A 243 -8.79 -18.30 8.18
CA VAL A 243 -7.54 -17.62 8.56
C VAL A 243 -7.83 -16.34 9.36
N VAL A 244 -8.79 -15.52 8.91
CA VAL A 244 -9.19 -14.29 9.60
C VAL A 244 -9.87 -14.59 10.94
N ARG A 245 -10.76 -15.60 10.99
CA ARG A 245 -11.38 -16.06 12.25
C ARG A 245 -10.33 -16.55 13.24
N ALA A 246 -9.32 -17.29 12.77
CA ALA A 246 -8.20 -17.75 13.57
C ALA A 246 -7.37 -16.58 14.12
N LEU A 247 -7.17 -15.50 13.35
CA LEU A 247 -6.50 -14.29 13.84
C LEU A 247 -7.29 -13.61 14.95
N VAL A 248 -8.61 -13.46 14.80
CA VAL A 248 -9.47 -12.88 15.84
C VAL A 248 -9.41 -13.71 17.12
N LEU A 249 -9.49 -15.03 16.97
CA LEU A 249 -9.39 -15.95 18.10
C LEU A 249 -8.00 -15.88 18.77
N ALA A 250 -6.93 -15.81 17.98
CA ALA A 250 -5.56 -15.69 18.47
C ALA A 250 -5.38 -14.39 19.27
N LYS A 251 -5.86 -13.26 18.76
CA LYS A 251 -5.84 -11.97 19.49
C LYS A 251 -6.59 -12.05 20.82
N LYS A 252 -7.72 -12.77 20.86
CA LYS A 252 -8.52 -12.92 22.08
C LYS A 252 -7.87 -13.85 23.12
N HIS A 253 -7.34 -14.98 22.70
CA HIS A 253 -6.88 -16.05 23.60
C HIS A 253 -5.39 -16.03 23.90
N LEU A 254 -4.56 -15.57 22.96
CA LEU A 254 -3.11 -15.45 23.12
C LEU A 254 -2.71 -14.03 23.54
N GLY A 255 -3.52 -13.02 23.21
CA GLY A 255 -3.41 -11.68 23.79
C GLY A 255 -2.00 -11.11 23.75
N GLU A 256 -1.43 -10.87 24.94
CA GLU A 256 -0.14 -10.23 25.15
C GLU A 256 1.06 -11.06 24.69
N ILE A 257 0.91 -12.39 24.58
CA ILE A 257 1.99 -13.26 24.14
C ILE A 257 1.99 -13.47 22.62
N LEU A 258 0.94 -13.09 21.89
CA LEU A 258 0.91 -13.20 20.42
C LEU A 258 2.05 -12.37 19.80
N SER A 259 2.97 -13.02 19.07
CA SER A 259 4.09 -12.34 18.42
C SER A 259 3.95 -12.27 16.90
N THR A 260 3.47 -13.35 16.28
CA THR A 260 3.44 -13.49 14.82
C THR A 260 2.18 -14.22 14.36
N PHE A 261 1.59 -13.78 13.24
CA PHE A 261 0.48 -14.48 12.58
C PHE A 261 0.65 -14.44 11.06
N GLU A 262 1.08 -15.57 10.52
CA GLU A 262 1.45 -15.76 9.13
C GLU A 262 0.48 -16.67 8.41
N PHE A 263 0.27 -16.46 7.11
CA PHE A 263 -0.48 -17.40 6.30
C PHE A 263 0.16 -17.67 4.94
N LEU A 264 -0.15 -18.84 4.38
CA LEU A 264 0.14 -19.19 2.99
C LEU A 264 -0.98 -20.03 2.39
N ASP A 265 -1.17 -19.88 1.08
CA ASP A 265 -2.08 -20.75 0.33
C ASP A 265 -1.47 -22.11 -0.03
N SER A 266 -2.35 -23.06 -0.37
CA SER A 266 -1.98 -24.41 -0.78
C SER A 266 -1.08 -24.45 -2.03
N PRO A 267 -1.34 -23.65 -3.09
CA PRO A 267 -0.40 -23.51 -4.21
C PRO A 267 1.02 -23.10 -3.78
N THR A 268 1.16 -22.12 -2.91
CA THR A 268 2.45 -21.67 -2.34
C THR A 268 3.11 -22.82 -1.60
N LEU A 269 2.37 -23.49 -0.70
CA LEU A 269 2.89 -24.61 0.06
C LEU A 269 3.43 -25.72 -0.86
N ASN A 270 2.68 -26.09 -1.91
CA ASN A 270 3.09 -27.12 -2.86
C ASN A 270 4.39 -26.75 -3.58
N ILE A 271 4.54 -25.49 -3.99
CA ILE A 271 5.77 -24.98 -4.61
C ILE A 271 6.95 -25.06 -3.64
N ILE A 272 6.72 -24.74 -2.37
CA ILE A 272 7.75 -24.81 -1.32
C ILE A 272 8.19 -26.25 -1.07
N LEU A 273 7.24 -27.16 -0.84
CA LEU A 273 7.53 -28.58 -0.60
C LEU A 273 8.28 -29.24 -1.77
N LYS A 274 8.03 -28.77 -3.01
CA LYS A 274 8.72 -29.24 -4.21
C LYS A 274 10.16 -28.71 -4.34
N ASN A 275 10.40 -27.44 -4.01
CA ASN A 275 11.63 -26.73 -4.40
C ASN A 275 12.60 -26.41 -3.25
N ILE A 276 12.15 -26.54 -2.00
CA ILE A 276 12.97 -26.30 -0.81
C ILE A 276 13.37 -27.65 -0.18
N PRO A 277 14.66 -28.00 -0.13
CA PRO A 277 15.10 -29.25 0.48
C PRO A 277 14.72 -29.33 1.96
N ARG A 278 14.46 -30.56 2.43
CA ARG A 278 14.20 -30.87 3.85
C ARG A 278 12.94 -30.20 4.43
N THR A 279 12.00 -29.71 3.61
CA THR A 279 10.65 -29.35 4.07
C THR A 279 9.72 -30.56 4.04
N ARG A 280 8.90 -30.73 5.08
CA ARG A 280 7.88 -31.79 5.15
C ARG A 280 6.55 -31.16 5.59
N PHE A 281 5.44 -31.63 5.01
CA PHE A 281 4.12 -31.18 5.42
C PHE A 281 3.82 -31.70 6.84
N PRO A 282 3.46 -30.82 7.80
CA PRO A 282 3.43 -31.19 9.22
C PRO A 282 2.07 -31.70 9.73
N LEU A 283 1.03 -31.71 8.90
CA LEU A 283 -0.35 -32.06 9.28
C LEU A 283 -0.83 -33.34 8.60
N ASN A 284 -1.90 -33.92 9.11
CA ASN A 284 -2.50 -35.15 8.58
C ASN A 284 -3.52 -34.87 7.46
N SER A 285 -4.16 -33.69 7.51
CA SER A 285 -5.11 -33.27 6.48
C SER A 285 -4.61 -32.05 5.69
N LYS A 286 -4.86 -32.06 4.38
CA LYS A 286 -4.56 -30.92 3.50
C LYS A 286 -5.78 -30.01 3.41
N GLN A 287 -5.52 -28.70 3.41
CA GLN A 287 -6.52 -27.66 3.19
C GLN A 287 -6.04 -26.61 2.19
N ASN A 288 -6.89 -25.62 1.93
CA ASN A 288 -6.59 -24.53 1.01
C ASN A 288 -5.64 -23.49 1.60
N PHE A 289 -5.65 -23.33 2.92
CA PHE A 289 -4.84 -22.34 3.63
C PHE A 289 -4.15 -22.94 4.83
N TYR A 290 -3.00 -22.36 5.14
CA TYR A 290 -2.20 -22.74 6.29
C TYR A 290 -1.77 -21.50 7.05
N VAL A 291 -1.85 -21.59 8.37
CA VAL A 291 -1.48 -20.51 9.28
C VAL A 291 -0.32 -20.95 10.15
N LEU A 292 0.65 -20.06 10.31
CA LEU A 292 1.74 -20.22 11.26
C LEU A 292 1.60 -19.11 12.32
N ILE A 293 1.40 -19.51 13.57
CA ILE A 293 1.34 -18.58 14.70
C ILE A 293 2.54 -18.84 15.60
N GLU A 294 3.14 -17.76 16.06
CA GLU A 294 4.15 -17.79 17.11
C GLU A 294 3.68 -16.94 18.29
N THR A 295 4.00 -17.39 19.49
CA THR A 295 3.88 -16.61 20.72
C THR A 295 5.24 -16.41 21.34
N SER A 296 5.40 -15.30 22.07
CA SER A 296 6.61 -14.90 22.78
C SER A 296 6.19 -14.45 24.18
N GLY A 297 6.34 -15.34 25.15
CA GLY A 297 5.96 -15.15 26.54
C GLY A 297 7.11 -15.35 27.52
N SER A 298 6.77 -15.57 28.79
CA SER A 298 7.72 -15.58 29.90
C SER A 298 7.71 -16.87 30.73
N ASN A 299 6.74 -17.76 30.51
CA ASN A 299 6.62 -19.00 31.28
C ASN A 299 6.15 -20.13 30.38
N PHE A 300 7.02 -21.11 30.16
CA PHE A 300 6.76 -22.20 29.22
C PHE A 300 5.44 -22.94 29.47
N GLN A 301 5.15 -23.29 30.72
CA GLN A 301 3.93 -24.04 31.04
C GLN A 301 2.67 -23.21 30.80
N SER A 302 2.62 -21.99 31.34
CA SER A 302 1.46 -21.10 31.17
C SER A 302 1.21 -20.75 29.70
N ASP A 303 2.28 -20.48 28.94
CA ASP A 303 2.18 -20.09 27.53
C ASP A 303 1.78 -21.29 26.66
N LYS A 304 2.28 -22.49 26.98
CA LYS A 304 1.82 -23.75 26.38
C LYS A 304 0.33 -24.00 26.68
N ASP A 305 -0.11 -23.88 27.94
CA ASP A 305 -1.51 -24.06 28.31
C ASP A 305 -2.43 -23.05 27.58
N LYS A 306 -1.97 -21.81 27.37
CA LYS A 306 -2.70 -20.81 26.56
C LYS A 306 -2.80 -21.22 25.09
N MET A 307 -1.70 -21.73 24.52
CA MET A 307 -1.68 -22.20 23.14
C MET A 307 -2.57 -23.44 22.94
N GLU A 308 -2.55 -24.39 23.88
CA GLU A 308 -3.39 -25.58 23.86
C GLU A 308 -4.87 -25.21 23.95
N ARG A 309 -5.25 -24.32 24.88
CA ARG A 309 -6.62 -23.80 24.95
C ARG A 309 -7.03 -23.05 23.68
N PHE A 310 -6.14 -22.27 23.08
CA PHE A 310 -6.42 -21.62 21.80
C PHE A 310 -6.68 -22.65 20.70
N LEU A 311 -5.83 -23.68 20.59
CA LEU A 311 -5.97 -24.73 19.59
C LEU A 311 -7.25 -25.53 19.77
N GLU A 312 -7.57 -25.92 21.01
CA GLU A 312 -8.81 -26.61 21.35
C GLU A 312 -10.05 -25.78 20.97
N ASN A 313 -10.07 -24.48 21.32
CA ASN A 313 -11.15 -23.59 20.92
C ASN A 313 -11.25 -23.42 19.40
N ALA A 314 -10.11 -23.38 18.69
CA ALA A 314 -10.08 -23.27 17.23
C ALA A 314 -10.65 -24.52 16.55
N LEU A 315 -10.35 -25.72 17.08
CA LEU A 315 -10.90 -26.99 16.62
C LEU A 315 -12.39 -27.10 16.94
N ASN A 316 -12.79 -26.86 18.18
CA ASN A 316 -14.19 -26.96 18.62
C ASN A 316 -15.12 -25.94 17.93
N SER A 317 -14.58 -24.78 17.53
CA SER A 317 -15.31 -23.76 16.78
C SER A 317 -15.28 -23.99 15.26
N GLU A 318 -14.69 -25.10 14.80
CA GLU A 318 -14.51 -25.45 13.39
C GLU A 318 -13.85 -24.33 12.57
N ILE A 319 -12.97 -23.55 13.22
CA ILE A 319 -12.16 -22.51 12.57
C ILE A 319 -10.98 -23.18 11.85
N ILE A 320 -10.44 -24.25 12.43
CA ILE A 320 -9.38 -25.04 11.81
C ILE A 320 -9.83 -26.50 11.70
N THR A 321 -9.32 -27.21 10.70
CA THR A 321 -9.61 -28.64 10.54
C THR A 321 -8.52 -29.54 11.12
N ASP A 322 -7.32 -28.99 11.29
CA ASP A 322 -6.15 -29.68 11.83
C ASP A 322 -5.16 -28.62 12.34
N GLY A 323 -4.35 -28.99 13.32
CA GLY A 323 -3.34 -28.10 13.87
C GLY A 323 -2.40 -28.83 14.80
N VAL A 324 -1.13 -28.44 14.77
CA VAL A 324 -0.08 -29.05 15.57
C VAL A 324 0.78 -27.98 16.24
N ILE A 325 0.96 -28.10 17.55
CA ILE A 325 1.91 -27.31 18.32
C ILE A 325 3.29 -27.97 18.21
N ALA A 326 4.31 -27.17 17.92
CA ALA A 326 5.69 -27.64 17.87
C ALA A 326 6.10 -28.20 19.25
N GLN A 327 6.61 -29.43 19.27
CA GLN A 327 7.08 -30.11 20.48
C GLN A 327 8.48 -29.66 20.88
N ASP A 328 9.27 -29.18 19.91
CA ASP A 328 10.63 -28.71 20.11
C ASP A 328 11.01 -27.62 19.08
N GLU A 329 12.20 -27.03 19.27
CA GLU A 329 12.75 -25.99 18.40
C GLU A 329 13.02 -26.49 16.98
N THR A 330 13.32 -27.78 16.80
CA THR A 330 13.54 -28.37 15.47
C THR A 330 12.23 -28.39 14.68
N GLN A 331 11.12 -28.78 15.31
CA GLN A 331 9.80 -28.77 14.70
C GLN A 331 9.33 -27.33 14.42
N SER A 332 9.53 -26.40 15.35
CA SER A 332 9.25 -24.97 15.14
C SER A 332 10.03 -24.43 13.92
N SER A 333 11.34 -24.71 13.85
CA SER A 333 12.19 -24.31 12.72
C SER A 333 11.73 -24.93 11.40
N ASN A 334 11.20 -26.14 11.41
CA ASN A 334 10.63 -26.77 10.22
C ASN A 334 9.35 -26.08 9.75
N PHE A 335 8.48 -25.63 10.67
CA PHE A 335 7.29 -24.85 10.31
C PHE A 335 7.68 -23.49 9.70
N TRP A 336 8.66 -22.81 10.31
CA TRP A 336 9.21 -21.56 9.79
C TRP A 336 9.86 -21.74 8.42
N ARG A 337 10.62 -22.81 8.21
CA ARG A 337 11.22 -23.10 6.90
C ARG A 337 10.17 -23.24 5.78
N ILE A 338 8.98 -23.76 6.11
CA ILE A 338 7.86 -23.76 5.16
C ILE A 338 7.47 -22.32 4.84
N ARG A 339 7.16 -21.48 5.84
CA ARG A 339 6.68 -20.12 5.59
C ARG A 339 7.73 -19.22 4.91
N GLU A 340 8.98 -19.25 5.36
CA GLU A 340 10.09 -18.45 4.85
C GLU A 340 10.64 -18.95 3.51
N GLY A 341 10.39 -20.21 3.17
CA GLY A 341 10.81 -20.80 1.90
C GLY A 341 10.13 -20.17 0.67
N GLY A 342 9.00 -19.47 0.87
CA GLY A 342 8.16 -18.90 -0.18
C GLY A 342 8.95 -18.13 -1.25
N PRO A 343 9.65 -17.04 -0.92
CA PRO A 343 10.37 -16.23 -1.90
C PRO A 343 11.34 -17.01 -2.79
N VAL A 344 12.09 -17.96 -2.20
CA VAL A 344 13.11 -18.77 -2.90
C VAL A 344 12.45 -19.87 -3.72
N ALA A 345 11.40 -20.51 -3.20
CA ALA A 345 10.69 -21.59 -3.87
C ALA A 345 10.06 -21.12 -5.18
N HIS A 346 9.38 -19.97 -5.16
CA HIS A 346 8.78 -19.38 -6.37
C HIS A 346 9.85 -19.03 -7.42
N ARG A 347 11.04 -18.60 -6.99
CA ARG A 347 12.14 -18.28 -7.91
C ARG A 347 12.73 -19.53 -8.56
N LYS A 348 12.80 -20.65 -7.85
CA LYS A 348 13.25 -21.93 -8.42
C LYS A 348 12.21 -22.57 -9.34
N ASP A 349 10.92 -22.34 -9.06
CA ASP A 349 9.83 -23.00 -9.76
C ASP A 349 9.44 -22.32 -11.10
N ALA A 350 9.84 -21.07 -11.31
CA ALA A 350 9.48 -20.31 -12.52
C ALA A 350 10.62 -19.42 -13.05
N VAL A 351 10.82 -19.44 -14.37
CA VAL A 351 11.76 -18.56 -15.09
C VAL A 351 11.29 -17.11 -15.04
N ASP A 352 10.02 -16.88 -15.38
CA ASP A 352 9.34 -15.58 -15.31
C ASP A 352 8.50 -15.48 -14.02
N LEU A 353 8.87 -14.53 -13.16
CA LEU A 353 8.26 -14.33 -11.84
C LEU A 353 8.08 -12.84 -11.57
N TYR A 354 6.84 -12.43 -11.31
CA TYR A 354 6.47 -11.08 -10.90
C TYR A 354 5.97 -11.13 -9.46
N LYS A 355 6.54 -10.30 -8.59
CA LYS A 355 6.18 -10.23 -7.17
C LYS A 355 5.59 -8.87 -6.87
N PHE A 356 4.55 -8.88 -6.04
CA PHE A 356 3.90 -7.68 -5.54
C PHE A 356 3.78 -7.81 -4.03
N ASP A 357 3.98 -6.69 -3.34
CA ASP A 357 3.95 -6.58 -1.89
C ASP A 357 3.16 -5.32 -1.57
N PHE A 358 2.05 -5.47 -0.84
CA PHE A 358 1.15 -4.38 -0.51
C PHE A 358 0.33 -4.70 0.74
N SER A 359 -0.07 -3.66 1.44
CA SER A 359 -0.99 -3.77 2.56
C SER A 359 -2.43 -3.50 2.10
N MET A 360 -3.37 -4.24 2.65
CA MET A 360 -4.80 -3.98 2.48
C MET A 360 -5.58 -4.47 3.70
N ARG A 361 -6.90 -4.25 3.70
CA ARG A 361 -7.72 -4.69 4.82
C ARG A 361 -7.63 -6.21 4.93
N ILE A 362 -7.33 -6.68 6.15
CA ILE A 362 -7.13 -8.10 6.46
C ILE A 362 -8.21 -9.01 5.83
N PRO A 363 -9.52 -8.72 5.90
CA PRO A 363 -10.53 -9.60 5.30
C PRO A 363 -10.45 -9.76 3.78
N GLU A 364 -9.83 -8.81 3.08
CA GLU A 364 -9.86 -8.68 1.61
C GLU A 364 -8.59 -9.20 0.94
N MET A 365 -7.55 -9.51 1.71
CA MET A 365 -6.22 -9.80 1.16
C MET A 365 -6.26 -10.90 0.11
N TYR A 366 -6.88 -12.04 0.41
CA TYR A 366 -6.81 -13.17 -0.50
C TYR A 366 -7.81 -13.11 -1.66
N GLU A 367 -8.87 -12.27 -1.56
CA GLU A 367 -9.75 -11.99 -2.70
C GLU A 367 -8.96 -11.33 -3.85
N PHE A 368 -7.96 -10.51 -3.51
CA PHE A 368 -7.07 -9.94 -4.51
C PHE A 368 -6.22 -11.00 -5.23
N VAL A 369 -5.74 -12.03 -4.51
CA VAL A 369 -4.99 -13.16 -5.11
C VAL A 369 -5.88 -13.91 -6.10
N GLU A 370 -7.13 -14.19 -5.73
CA GLU A 370 -8.09 -14.84 -6.64
C GLU A 370 -8.44 -13.98 -7.85
N THR A 371 -8.61 -12.66 -7.65
CA THR A 371 -8.87 -11.72 -8.73
C THR A 371 -7.74 -11.73 -9.76
N VAL A 372 -6.48 -11.67 -9.29
CA VAL A 372 -5.32 -11.73 -10.19
C VAL A 372 -5.16 -13.11 -10.81
N ARG A 373 -5.41 -14.19 -10.05
CA ARG A 373 -5.39 -15.58 -10.58
C ARG A 373 -6.38 -15.74 -11.72
N LYS A 374 -7.61 -15.26 -11.55
CA LYS A 374 -8.64 -15.28 -12.59
C LYS A 374 -8.25 -14.44 -13.81
N ARG A 375 -7.60 -13.29 -13.60
CA ARG A 375 -7.13 -12.42 -14.69
C ARG A 375 -6.00 -13.04 -15.51
N VAL A 376 -5.05 -13.65 -14.83
CA VAL A 376 -3.90 -14.33 -15.44
C VAL A 376 -4.36 -15.57 -16.20
N GLY A 377 -5.36 -16.29 -15.68
CA GLY A 377 -5.93 -17.47 -16.33
C GLY A 377 -4.87 -18.53 -16.64
N ASP A 378 -5.02 -19.24 -17.75
CA ASP A 378 -4.08 -20.30 -18.17
C ASP A 378 -2.71 -19.75 -18.62
N ALA A 379 -2.55 -18.43 -18.71
CA ALA A 379 -1.29 -17.83 -19.12
C ALA A 379 -0.20 -17.97 -18.06
N GLY A 380 -0.54 -18.19 -16.79
CA GLY A 380 0.41 -18.33 -15.69
C GLY A 380 -0.24 -18.82 -14.39
N ARG A 381 0.56 -18.96 -13.33
CA ARG A 381 0.11 -19.38 -12.00
C ARG A 381 0.20 -18.21 -11.04
N VAL A 382 -0.79 -18.06 -10.16
CA VAL A 382 -0.83 -16.98 -9.17
C VAL A 382 -0.99 -17.56 -7.77
N THR A 383 -0.16 -17.09 -6.84
CA THR A 383 -0.12 -17.59 -5.46
C THR A 383 0.04 -16.43 -4.47
N GLY A 384 -0.44 -16.64 -3.25
CA GLY A 384 -0.44 -15.64 -2.19
C GLY A 384 0.01 -16.20 -0.85
N TYR A 385 0.85 -15.44 -0.15
CA TYR A 385 1.21 -15.64 1.25
C TYR A 385 1.47 -14.29 1.89
N GLY A 386 1.43 -14.17 3.20
CA GLY A 386 1.61 -12.85 3.82
C GLY A 386 1.47 -12.85 5.34
N HIS A 387 1.54 -11.63 5.88
CA HIS A 387 1.47 -11.36 7.30
C HIS A 387 0.05 -10.84 7.59
N VAL A 388 -0.85 -11.70 8.08
CA VAL A 388 -2.25 -11.28 8.34
C VAL A 388 -2.31 -10.31 9.52
N GLY A 389 -1.30 -10.34 10.40
CA GLY A 389 -1.24 -9.49 11.60
C GLY A 389 -1.20 -7.98 11.31
N ASP A 390 -0.53 -7.56 10.24
CA ASP A 390 -0.37 -6.16 9.84
C ASP A 390 -1.03 -5.83 8.47
N GLY A 391 -1.71 -6.80 7.85
CA GLY A 391 -2.44 -6.62 6.60
C GLY A 391 -1.57 -6.74 5.34
N ASN A 392 -0.35 -7.27 5.44
CA ASN A 392 0.61 -7.36 4.34
C ASN A 392 0.46 -8.65 3.50
N LEU A 393 0.36 -8.50 2.17
CA LEU A 393 0.21 -9.61 1.22
C LEU A 393 1.33 -9.64 0.18
N HIS A 394 1.99 -10.79 0.05
CA HIS A 394 2.88 -11.10 -1.05
C HIS A 394 2.16 -11.89 -2.15
N LEU A 395 1.85 -11.23 -3.26
CA LEU A 395 1.27 -11.84 -4.45
C LEU A 395 2.39 -12.22 -5.44
N ASN A 396 2.36 -13.45 -5.96
CA ASN A 396 3.36 -13.96 -6.89
C ASN A 396 2.67 -14.46 -8.17
N VAL A 397 3.10 -13.98 -9.34
CA VAL A 397 2.61 -14.38 -10.66
C VAL A 397 3.74 -15.04 -11.44
N MET A 398 3.55 -16.30 -11.88
CA MET A 398 4.59 -17.18 -12.42
C MET A 398 4.22 -17.76 -13.79
N GLY A 399 5.22 -17.97 -14.64
CA GLY A 399 5.04 -18.81 -15.83
C GLY A 399 4.19 -18.18 -16.92
N LEU A 400 4.16 -16.84 -16.99
CA LEU A 400 3.64 -16.13 -18.14
C LEU A 400 4.37 -16.63 -19.40
N ARG A 401 3.67 -17.30 -20.33
CA ARG A 401 4.24 -17.59 -21.65
C ARG A 401 4.70 -16.25 -22.23
N LYS A 402 5.98 -16.20 -22.57
CA LYS A 402 6.62 -15.07 -23.23
C LYS A 402 5.86 -14.74 -24.52
N ASP A 403 4.92 -13.80 -24.46
CA ASP A 403 4.53 -13.04 -25.63
C ASP A 403 5.56 -11.93 -25.80
N ASN A 404 6.66 -12.31 -26.44
CA ASN A 404 7.64 -11.36 -26.92
C ASN A 404 7.08 -10.75 -28.22
N THR A 405 6.38 -9.61 -28.12
CA THR A 405 6.56 -8.52 -29.10
C THR A 405 6.04 -7.17 -28.54
N GLY A 406 6.99 -6.28 -28.22
CA GLY A 406 6.79 -4.82 -28.31
C GLY A 406 6.17 -4.09 -27.11
N LEU A 407 6.09 -2.76 -27.26
CA LEU A 407 5.47 -1.83 -26.31
C LEU A 407 4.06 -2.31 -25.92
N ASN A 408 3.68 -2.12 -24.66
CA ASN A 408 2.35 -2.44 -24.14
C ASN A 408 1.30 -1.45 -24.69
N LEU A 409 0.95 -1.61 -25.97
CA LEU A 409 0.12 -0.68 -26.72
C LEU A 409 -1.33 -0.65 -26.21
N LYS A 410 -1.83 -1.68 -25.52
CA LYS A 410 -3.17 -1.64 -24.88
C LYS A 410 -3.28 -0.55 -23.81
N GLN A 411 -2.23 -0.31 -23.01
CA GLN A 411 -2.20 0.84 -22.08
C GLN A 411 -2.09 2.18 -22.81
N LEU A 412 -1.56 2.19 -24.05
CA LEU A 412 -1.62 3.36 -24.90
C LEU A 412 -3.03 3.64 -25.44
N PHE A 413 -3.86 2.60 -25.63
CA PHE A 413 -5.21 2.74 -26.19
C PHE A 413 -6.31 2.86 -25.12
N ILE A 414 -6.13 2.29 -23.93
CA ILE A 414 -7.06 2.42 -22.80
C ILE A 414 -6.94 3.84 -22.25
N GLY A 415 -8.01 4.63 -22.35
CA GLY A 415 -8.00 6.06 -21.98
C GLY A 415 -7.44 6.99 -23.07
N SER A 416 -7.18 6.48 -24.28
CA SER A 416 -6.70 7.31 -25.40
C SER A 416 -7.80 8.04 -26.18
N GLU A 417 -9.06 7.79 -25.82
CA GLU A 417 -10.24 8.44 -26.42
C GLU A 417 -10.30 8.37 -27.95
N GLY A 418 -9.78 7.29 -28.54
CA GLY A 418 -9.80 7.09 -30.01
C GLY A 418 -8.68 7.83 -30.76
N ILE A 419 -7.90 8.67 -30.07
CA ILE A 419 -6.78 9.44 -30.65
C ILE A 419 -5.72 8.53 -31.24
N LEU A 420 -5.48 7.39 -30.58
CA LEU A 420 -4.47 6.41 -31.01
C LEU A 420 -5.05 5.27 -31.85
N GLY A 421 -6.39 5.22 -32.00
CA GLY A 421 -7.13 4.27 -32.85
C GLY A 421 -8.40 3.74 -32.17
N VAL A 422 -9.23 2.97 -32.90
CA VAL A 422 -10.58 2.55 -32.47
C VAL A 422 -10.59 1.15 -31.86
N ILE A 423 -11.12 1.02 -30.63
CA ILE A 423 -11.25 -0.28 -29.94
C ILE A 423 -12.49 -1.00 -30.46
N THR A 424 -12.32 -2.14 -31.12
CA THR A 424 -13.42 -2.86 -31.78
C THR A 424 -13.90 -4.09 -31.01
N LYS A 425 -13.08 -4.64 -30.10
CA LYS A 425 -13.43 -5.77 -29.22
C LYS A 425 -12.71 -5.62 -27.87
N VAL A 426 -13.39 -6.01 -26.80
CA VAL A 426 -12.88 -5.95 -25.42
C VAL A 426 -13.18 -7.25 -24.68
N ALA A 427 -12.23 -7.69 -23.87
CA ALA A 427 -12.39 -8.81 -22.94
C ALA A 427 -12.28 -8.28 -21.51
N LEU A 428 -13.38 -8.35 -20.77
CA LEU A 428 -13.53 -7.81 -19.42
C LEU A 428 -13.53 -8.94 -18.39
N LEU A 429 -12.86 -8.72 -17.26
CA LEU A 429 -12.92 -9.64 -16.11
C LEU A 429 -14.17 -9.29 -15.28
N LEU A 430 -15.10 -10.23 -15.12
CA LEU A 430 -16.36 -10.01 -14.41
C LEU A 430 -16.30 -10.61 -12.98
N ALA A 431 -16.92 -9.94 -12.01
CA ALA A 431 -17.07 -10.44 -10.64
C ALA A 431 -18.23 -11.47 -10.54
N PRO A 432 -18.17 -12.44 -9.60
CA PRO A 432 -19.29 -13.37 -9.37
C PRO A 432 -20.52 -12.64 -8.81
N ARG A 433 -21.73 -13.02 -9.27
CA ARG A 433 -22.99 -12.39 -8.85
C ARG A 433 -23.31 -12.78 -7.39
N PRO A 434 -23.64 -11.81 -6.50
CA PRO A 434 -24.05 -12.11 -5.13
C PRO A 434 -25.29 -13.01 -5.06
N LEU A 435 -25.40 -13.86 -4.04
CA LEU A 435 -26.52 -14.80 -3.87
C LEU A 435 -27.81 -14.12 -3.41
N SER A 436 -27.70 -12.94 -2.81
CA SER A 436 -28.80 -12.08 -2.43
C SER A 436 -28.43 -10.65 -2.78
N VAL A 437 -29.26 -10.01 -3.59
CA VAL A 437 -29.15 -8.59 -3.94
C VAL A 437 -30.48 -7.94 -3.61
N GLN A 438 -30.46 -6.95 -2.73
CA GLN A 438 -31.61 -6.08 -2.50
C GLN A 438 -31.24 -4.69 -2.99
N THR A 439 -32.15 -4.07 -3.74
CA THR A 439 -31.96 -2.72 -4.24
C THR A 439 -33.11 -1.87 -3.74
N VAL A 440 -32.82 -0.71 -3.15
CA VAL A 440 -33.84 0.24 -2.70
C VAL A 440 -33.56 1.62 -3.29
N PHE A 441 -34.62 2.28 -3.74
CA PHE A 441 -34.58 3.65 -4.26
C PHE A 441 -35.34 4.56 -3.32
N LEU A 442 -34.72 5.65 -2.87
CA LEU A 442 -35.20 6.52 -1.79
C LEU A 442 -35.25 7.97 -2.26
N ALA A 443 -36.21 8.74 -1.74
CA ALA A 443 -36.30 10.18 -1.93
C ALA A 443 -35.91 10.93 -0.65
N CYS A 444 -35.00 11.89 -0.79
CA CYS A 444 -34.46 12.72 0.28
C CYS A 444 -34.74 14.20 -0.02
N ALA A 445 -35.30 14.92 0.95
CA ALA A 445 -35.63 16.34 0.79
C ALA A 445 -34.37 17.23 0.67
N SER A 446 -33.26 16.83 1.31
CA SER A 446 -32.00 17.57 1.30
C SER A 446 -30.76 16.66 1.23
N TYR A 447 -29.61 17.23 0.85
CA TYR A 447 -28.34 16.50 0.86
C TYR A 447 -27.90 16.10 2.28
N LYS A 448 -28.29 16.89 3.29
CA LYS A 448 -28.06 16.51 4.71
C LYS A 448 -28.78 15.21 5.04
N ASP A 449 -29.95 14.99 4.46
CA ASP A 449 -30.72 13.77 4.66
C ASP A 449 -30.14 12.59 3.88
N VAL A 450 -29.50 12.82 2.72
CA VAL A 450 -28.66 11.81 2.05
C VAL A 450 -27.53 11.34 2.98
N VAL A 451 -26.83 12.27 3.64
CA VAL A 451 -25.74 11.94 4.57
C VAL A 451 -26.26 11.21 5.82
N ARG A 452 -27.40 11.62 6.37
CA ARG A 452 -28.05 10.92 7.48
C ARG A 452 -28.51 9.52 7.08
N THR A 453 -29.03 9.36 5.87
CA THR A 453 -29.39 8.06 5.28
C THR A 453 -28.18 7.15 5.16
N LEU A 454 -27.01 7.67 4.78
CA LEU A 454 -25.76 6.91 4.76
C LEU A 454 -25.34 6.44 6.16
N VAL A 455 -25.43 7.30 7.17
CA VAL A 455 -25.11 6.93 8.56
C VAL A 455 -26.06 5.84 9.06
N LEU A 456 -27.35 5.98 8.76
CA LEU A 456 -28.36 4.98 9.11
C LEU A 456 -28.12 3.65 8.37
N ALA A 457 -27.81 3.70 7.07
CA ALA A 457 -27.48 2.53 6.27
C ALA A 457 -26.23 1.82 6.80
N LYS A 458 -25.17 2.55 7.17
CA LYS A 458 -23.98 1.95 7.81
C LYS A 458 -24.28 1.29 9.15
N LYS A 459 -25.24 1.85 9.91
CA LYS A 459 -25.65 1.29 11.20
C LYS A 459 -26.53 0.04 11.06
N HIS A 460 -27.43 0.01 10.08
CA HIS A 460 -28.45 -1.04 9.95
C HIS A 460 -28.14 -2.10 8.89
N LEU A 461 -27.33 -1.76 7.89
CA LEU A 461 -26.98 -2.61 6.75
C LEU A 461 -25.46 -2.86 6.66
N GLY A 462 -24.67 -2.45 7.67
CA GLY A 462 -23.21 -2.38 7.59
C GLY A 462 -22.51 -3.68 7.17
N GLU A 463 -23.08 -4.85 7.48
CA GLU A 463 -22.54 -6.14 7.04
C GLU A 463 -22.82 -6.52 5.58
N ILE A 464 -23.81 -5.90 4.92
CA ILE A 464 -24.28 -6.27 3.57
C ILE A 464 -24.36 -5.09 2.60
N LEU A 465 -24.17 -3.85 3.07
CA LEU A 465 -24.18 -2.63 2.27
C LEU A 465 -23.07 -2.70 1.21
N SER A 466 -23.44 -2.84 -0.06
CA SER A 466 -22.49 -2.96 -1.17
C SER A 466 -22.35 -1.67 -1.95
N THR A 467 -23.45 -0.92 -2.10
CA THR A 467 -23.48 0.34 -2.84
C THR A 467 -24.30 1.38 -2.10
N PHE A 468 -23.83 2.63 -2.14
CA PHE A 468 -24.60 3.80 -1.75
C PHE A 468 -24.36 4.93 -2.77
N GLU A 469 -25.27 5.03 -3.73
CA GLU A 469 -25.27 6.08 -4.75
C GLU A 469 -26.27 7.17 -4.41
N PHE A 470 -25.99 8.38 -4.88
CA PHE A 470 -26.99 9.44 -4.89
C PHE A 470 -27.00 10.17 -6.23
N LEU A 471 -28.12 10.83 -6.53
CA LEU A 471 -28.25 11.79 -7.62
C LEU A 471 -29.18 12.94 -7.20
N ASP A 472 -28.98 14.10 -7.79
CA ASP A 472 -29.87 15.24 -7.63
C ASP A 472 -31.05 15.24 -8.61
N SER A 473 -32.08 16.01 -8.30
CA SER A 473 -33.28 16.15 -9.14
C SER A 473 -32.98 16.66 -10.56
N PRO A 474 -32.12 17.67 -10.78
CA PRO A 474 -31.69 18.05 -12.12
C PRO A 474 -31.11 16.89 -12.93
N THR A 475 -30.25 16.06 -12.34
CA THR A 475 -29.70 14.85 -12.97
C THR A 475 -30.82 13.88 -13.33
N LEU A 476 -31.73 13.60 -12.39
CA LEU A 476 -32.86 12.69 -12.62
C LEU A 476 -33.74 13.16 -13.79
N ASN A 477 -34.11 14.44 -13.82
CA ASN A 477 -34.96 14.99 -14.87
C ASN A 477 -34.34 14.87 -16.26
N ILE A 478 -33.04 15.15 -16.36
CA ILE A 478 -32.28 14.97 -17.60
C ILE A 478 -32.28 13.51 -18.03
N ILE A 479 -32.16 12.58 -17.08
CA ILE A 479 -32.18 11.14 -17.35
C ILE A 479 -33.55 10.67 -17.81
N LEU A 480 -34.63 11.05 -17.13
CA LEU A 480 -36.00 10.66 -17.50
C LEU A 480 -36.38 11.20 -18.88
N LYS A 481 -35.97 12.44 -19.21
CA LYS A 481 -36.19 13.04 -20.54
C LYS A 481 -35.44 12.31 -21.65
N ASN A 482 -34.18 11.91 -21.42
CA ASN A 482 -33.27 11.53 -22.50
C ASN A 482 -32.94 10.03 -22.58
N ILE A 483 -33.29 9.24 -21.55
CA ILE A 483 -33.06 7.79 -21.49
C ILE A 483 -34.40 7.06 -21.63
N PRO A 484 -34.69 6.48 -22.81
CA PRO A 484 -35.95 5.79 -23.07
C PRO A 484 -36.20 4.62 -22.11
N ARG A 485 -37.47 4.35 -21.82
CA ARG A 485 -37.91 3.21 -20.97
C ARG A 485 -37.34 3.26 -19.54
N THR A 486 -36.96 4.44 -19.07
CA THR A 486 -36.67 4.71 -17.66
C THR A 486 -37.92 5.30 -17.03
N ARG A 487 -38.38 4.72 -15.93
CA ARG A 487 -39.57 5.19 -15.22
C ARG A 487 -39.21 5.62 -13.82
N PHE A 488 -39.75 6.77 -13.41
CA PHE A 488 -39.62 7.22 -12.03
C PHE A 488 -40.33 6.22 -11.10
N PRO A 489 -39.67 5.71 -10.05
CA PRO A 489 -40.19 4.58 -9.29
C PRO A 489 -40.98 4.96 -8.03
N LEU A 490 -41.06 6.25 -7.69
CA LEU A 490 -41.67 6.77 -6.47
C LEU A 490 -42.95 7.56 -6.75
N ASN A 491 -43.73 7.84 -5.71
CA ASN A 491 -45.00 8.57 -5.82
C ASN A 491 -44.83 10.09 -5.70
N SER A 492 -43.69 10.54 -5.17
CA SER A 492 -43.40 11.96 -4.97
C SER A 492 -41.98 12.33 -5.41
N GLU A 493 -41.83 13.51 -6.02
CA GLU A 493 -40.53 14.07 -6.39
C GLU A 493 -39.88 14.77 -5.19
N GLN A 494 -38.55 14.69 -5.12
CA GLN A 494 -37.72 15.37 -4.13
C GLN A 494 -36.44 15.95 -4.75
N SER A 495 -35.69 16.72 -3.96
CA SER A 495 -34.43 17.34 -4.39
C SER A 495 -33.31 16.32 -4.63
N PHE A 496 -33.31 15.21 -3.89
CA PHE A 496 -32.27 14.18 -3.94
C PHE A 496 -32.86 12.79 -3.93
N TYR A 497 -32.12 11.87 -4.55
CA TYR A 497 -32.48 10.46 -4.60
C TYR A 497 -31.28 9.61 -4.25
N VAL A 498 -31.52 8.54 -3.51
CA VAL A 498 -30.49 7.59 -3.07
C VAL A 498 -30.83 6.22 -3.63
N LEU A 499 -29.84 5.55 -4.19
CA LEU A 499 -29.90 4.16 -4.60
C LEU A 499 -28.96 3.37 -3.69
N ILE A 500 -29.52 2.45 -2.92
CA ILE A 500 -28.75 1.54 -2.08
C ILE A 500 -28.89 0.14 -2.65
N GLU A 501 -27.76 -0.54 -2.74
CA GLU A 501 -27.74 -1.98 -2.98
C GLU A 501 -27.07 -2.66 -1.80
N THR A 502 -27.60 -3.81 -1.42
CA THR A 502 -26.93 -4.74 -0.51
C THR A 502 -26.63 -6.03 -1.23
N SER A 503 -25.40 -6.52 -1.06
CA SER A 503 -24.93 -7.79 -1.59
C SER A 503 -24.67 -8.73 -0.43
N GLY A 504 -25.58 -9.67 -0.23
CA GLY A 504 -25.52 -10.63 0.86
C GLY A 504 -25.57 -12.07 0.36
N SER A 505 -25.79 -12.97 1.30
CA SER A 505 -25.75 -14.41 1.06
C SER A 505 -27.08 -15.10 1.35
N HIS A 506 -28.06 -14.41 1.94
CA HIS A 506 -29.30 -15.01 2.43
C HIS A 506 -30.47 -14.07 2.16
N PHE A 507 -31.20 -14.34 1.08
CA PHE A 507 -32.26 -13.45 0.56
C PHE A 507 -33.23 -12.97 1.64
N GLN A 508 -33.80 -13.87 2.44
CA GLN A 508 -34.80 -13.49 3.45
C GLN A 508 -34.20 -12.60 4.54
N SER A 509 -33.03 -12.98 5.09
CA SER A 509 -32.38 -12.20 6.14
C SER A 509 -31.95 -10.81 5.67
N ASP A 510 -31.46 -10.71 4.43
CA ASP A 510 -31.02 -9.44 3.85
C ASP A 510 -32.22 -8.54 3.51
N LYS A 511 -33.31 -9.14 3.03
CA LYS A 511 -34.59 -8.45 2.80
C LYS A 511 -35.17 -7.91 4.10
N ASP A 512 -35.23 -8.71 5.17
CA ASP A 512 -35.73 -8.28 6.48
C ASP A 512 -34.92 -7.09 7.03
N LYS A 513 -33.59 -7.08 6.82
CA LYS A 513 -32.72 -5.95 7.20
C LYS A 513 -33.00 -4.71 6.36
N MET A 514 -33.21 -4.85 5.06
CA MET A 514 -33.55 -3.75 4.16
C MET A 514 -34.92 -3.14 4.49
N GLU A 515 -35.92 -3.97 4.76
CA GLU A 515 -37.26 -3.53 5.18
C GLU A 515 -37.20 -2.78 6.52
N LYS A 516 -36.46 -3.33 7.50
CA LYS A 516 -36.25 -2.66 8.78
C LYS A 516 -35.48 -1.35 8.65
N PHE A 517 -34.50 -1.28 7.74
CA PHE A 517 -33.80 -0.02 7.45
C PHE A 517 -34.76 1.01 6.85
N LEU A 518 -35.57 0.62 5.86
CA LEU A 518 -36.53 1.51 5.20
C LEU A 518 -37.58 2.04 6.19
N GLU A 519 -38.13 1.16 7.03
CA GLU A 519 -39.08 1.53 8.08
C GLU A 519 -38.47 2.57 9.04
N ASN A 520 -37.24 2.33 9.50
CA ASN A 520 -36.55 3.29 10.38
C ASN A 520 -36.27 4.62 9.66
N ALA A 521 -35.93 4.60 8.37
CA ALA A 521 -35.66 5.81 7.60
C ALA A 521 -36.93 6.66 7.41
N LEU A 522 -38.09 6.03 7.17
CA LEU A 522 -39.39 6.71 7.07
C LEU A 522 -39.84 7.25 8.43
N ASN A 523 -39.80 6.42 9.49
CA ASN A 523 -40.23 6.82 10.84
C ASN A 523 -39.38 7.94 11.45
N SER A 524 -38.11 8.06 11.03
CA SER A 524 -37.23 9.15 11.45
C SER A 524 -37.30 10.39 10.56
N GLU A 525 -38.19 10.38 9.56
CA GLU A 525 -38.40 11.47 8.59
C GLU A 525 -37.10 11.87 7.85
N ILE A 526 -36.12 10.95 7.75
CA ILE A 526 -34.88 11.17 7.00
C ILE A 526 -35.14 10.99 5.49
N ILE A 527 -36.11 10.15 5.12
CA ILE A 527 -36.58 10.01 3.74
C ILE A 527 -38.08 10.31 3.70
N THR A 528 -38.55 10.78 2.55
CA THR A 528 -39.98 11.11 2.36
C THR A 528 -40.74 10.01 1.62
N ASP A 529 -40.03 9.20 0.83
CA ASP A 529 -40.57 8.09 0.06
C ASP A 529 -39.45 7.09 -0.22
N GLY A 530 -39.78 5.82 -0.42
CA GLY A 530 -38.80 4.79 -0.70
C GLY A 530 -39.42 3.46 -1.09
N VAL A 531 -38.81 2.78 -2.06
CA VAL A 531 -39.31 1.51 -2.59
C VAL A 531 -38.18 0.50 -2.72
N ILE A 532 -38.39 -0.71 -2.19
CA ILE A 532 -37.51 -1.86 -2.39
C ILE A 532 -37.92 -2.54 -3.70
N ALA A 533 -36.94 -2.85 -4.54
CA ALA A 533 -37.15 -3.59 -5.78
C ALA A 533 -37.73 -4.98 -5.46
N GLN A 534 -38.87 -5.30 -6.06
CA GLN A 534 -39.55 -6.59 -5.91
C GLN A 534 -38.94 -7.68 -6.82
N ASP A 535 -38.30 -7.26 -7.91
CA ASP A 535 -37.68 -8.15 -8.90
C ASP A 535 -36.48 -7.49 -9.61
N GLU A 536 -35.77 -8.29 -10.41
CA GLU A 536 -34.61 -7.85 -11.19
C GLU A 536 -34.95 -6.77 -12.22
N THR A 537 -36.18 -6.74 -12.74
CA THR A 537 -36.60 -5.75 -13.73
C THR A 537 -36.73 -4.39 -13.06
N GLN A 538 -37.32 -4.34 -11.87
CA GLN A 538 -37.45 -3.12 -11.09
C GLN A 538 -36.08 -2.64 -10.58
N SER A 539 -35.23 -3.55 -10.08
CA SER A 539 -33.84 -3.22 -9.71
C SER A 539 -33.07 -2.65 -10.91
N SER A 540 -33.18 -3.28 -12.08
CA SER A 540 -32.56 -2.79 -13.32
C SER A 540 -33.09 -1.41 -13.75
N ASN A 541 -34.36 -1.09 -13.48
CA ASN A 541 -34.90 0.25 -13.72
C ASN A 541 -34.29 1.29 -12.77
N PHE A 542 -34.09 0.95 -11.49
CA PHE A 542 -33.43 1.83 -10.52
C PHE A 542 -31.97 2.09 -10.91
N TRP A 543 -31.25 1.04 -11.30
CA TRP A 543 -29.89 1.15 -11.80
C TRP A 543 -29.82 1.95 -13.11
N ARG A 544 -30.76 1.77 -14.04
CA ARG A 544 -30.83 2.57 -15.27
C ARG A 544 -30.97 4.07 -14.99
N ILE A 545 -31.66 4.46 -13.92
CA ILE A 545 -31.70 5.85 -13.47
C ILE A 545 -30.29 6.32 -13.10
N ARG A 546 -29.56 5.60 -12.25
CA ARG A 546 -28.23 6.02 -11.81
C ARG A 546 -27.16 5.93 -12.92
N GLU A 547 -27.18 4.87 -13.71
CA GLU A 547 -26.22 4.61 -14.81
C GLU A 547 -26.49 5.47 -16.05
N GLY A 548 -27.73 5.96 -16.21
CA GLY A 548 -28.14 6.80 -17.34
C GLY A 548 -27.50 8.19 -17.35
N GLY A 549 -26.95 8.64 -16.22
CA GLY A 549 -26.37 9.98 -16.04
C GLY A 549 -25.43 10.40 -17.16
N PRO A 550 -24.27 9.73 -17.37
CA PRO A 550 -23.29 10.14 -18.37
C PRO A 550 -23.86 10.34 -19.79
N VAL A 551 -24.79 9.49 -20.22
CA VAL A 551 -25.41 9.52 -21.55
C VAL A 551 -26.46 10.63 -21.64
N ALA A 552 -27.28 10.79 -20.60
CA ALA A 552 -28.35 11.78 -20.58
C ALA A 552 -27.80 13.21 -20.65
N HIS A 553 -26.77 13.52 -19.86
CA HIS A 553 -26.10 14.83 -19.89
C HIS A 553 -25.51 15.15 -21.26
N ARG A 554 -24.98 14.15 -21.99
CA ARG A 554 -24.44 14.37 -23.34
C ARG A 554 -25.51 14.63 -24.40
N LYS A 555 -26.71 14.03 -24.26
CA LYS A 555 -27.84 14.28 -25.16
C LYS A 555 -28.50 15.63 -24.91
N ASP A 556 -28.44 16.11 -23.67
CA ASP A 556 -29.18 17.28 -23.22
C ASP A 556 -28.39 18.59 -23.30
N ALA A 557 -27.09 18.55 -23.65
CA ALA A 557 -26.21 19.72 -23.67
C ALA A 557 -25.38 19.80 -24.95
N VAL A 558 -25.14 21.03 -25.42
CA VAL A 558 -24.22 21.32 -26.53
C VAL A 558 -22.78 21.24 -26.02
N ASP A 559 -22.50 21.90 -24.89
CA ASP A 559 -21.21 21.89 -24.19
C ASP A 559 -21.31 21.06 -22.90
N LEU A 560 -20.31 20.24 -22.58
CA LEU A 560 -20.32 19.38 -21.39
C LEU A 560 -18.92 19.24 -20.78
N TYR A 561 -18.75 19.71 -19.54
CA TYR A 561 -17.53 19.59 -18.74
C TYR A 561 -17.77 18.66 -17.55
N LYS A 562 -16.90 17.67 -17.33
CA LYS A 562 -17.05 16.61 -16.31
C LYS A 562 -15.88 16.58 -15.34
N PHE A 563 -16.15 16.34 -14.06
CA PHE A 563 -15.14 16.24 -13.01
C PHE A 563 -15.44 15.08 -12.05
N ASP A 564 -14.38 14.40 -11.64
CA ASP A 564 -14.38 13.24 -10.73
C ASP A 564 -13.30 13.44 -9.64
N PHE A 565 -13.70 13.45 -8.38
CA PHE A 565 -12.81 13.71 -7.24
C PHE A 565 -13.40 13.24 -5.91
N SER A 566 -12.53 13.09 -4.90
CA SER A 566 -12.93 12.74 -3.53
C SER A 566 -12.80 13.91 -2.56
N MET A 567 -13.80 14.08 -1.69
CA MET A 567 -13.80 15.08 -0.61
C MET A 567 -14.60 14.60 0.60
N ARG A 568 -14.66 15.40 1.66
CA ARG A 568 -15.45 15.06 2.84
C ARG A 568 -16.92 14.92 2.46
N ILE A 569 -17.52 13.79 2.83
CA ILE A 569 -18.90 13.44 2.49
C ILE A 569 -19.91 14.58 2.77
N PRO A 570 -19.92 15.24 3.95
CA PRO A 570 -20.89 16.31 4.22
C PRO A 570 -20.80 17.52 3.30
N GLU A 571 -19.68 17.71 2.61
CA GLU A 571 -19.38 18.90 1.80
C GLU A 571 -19.64 18.71 0.30
N MET A 572 -19.91 17.49 -0.16
CA MET A 572 -19.92 17.17 -1.59
C MET A 572 -20.97 17.98 -2.36
N TYR A 573 -22.19 18.12 -1.85
CA TYR A 573 -23.21 18.85 -2.61
C TYR A 573 -23.12 20.36 -2.45
N GLU A 574 -22.54 20.85 -1.34
CA GLU A 574 -22.17 22.27 -1.22
C GLU A 574 -21.17 22.67 -2.32
N PHE A 575 -20.29 21.76 -2.73
CA PHE A 575 -19.41 21.96 -3.88
C PHE A 575 -20.20 22.14 -5.18
N VAL A 576 -21.20 21.28 -5.42
CA VAL A 576 -22.07 21.38 -6.61
C VAL A 576 -22.77 22.74 -6.65
N GLU A 577 -23.32 23.20 -5.53
CA GLU A 577 -23.97 24.52 -5.43
C GLU A 577 -22.98 25.67 -5.66
N THR A 578 -21.75 25.54 -5.17
CA THR A 578 -20.68 26.54 -5.37
C THR A 578 -20.39 26.72 -6.86
N VAL A 579 -20.26 25.61 -7.59
CA VAL A 579 -20.03 25.63 -9.03
C VAL A 579 -21.28 26.11 -9.78
N ARG A 580 -22.48 25.70 -9.36
CA ARG A 580 -23.75 26.16 -9.94
C ARG A 580 -23.89 27.68 -9.86
N LYS A 581 -23.60 28.26 -8.70
CA LYS A 581 -23.60 29.72 -8.50
C LYS A 581 -22.58 30.43 -9.37
N ARG A 582 -21.39 29.85 -9.55
CA ARG A 582 -20.32 30.40 -10.40
C ARG A 582 -20.70 30.40 -11.88
N VAL A 583 -21.32 29.31 -12.34
CA VAL A 583 -21.77 29.14 -13.72
C VAL A 583 -22.97 30.04 -14.03
N GLY A 584 -23.89 30.24 -13.09
CA GLY A 584 -25.03 31.15 -13.27
C GLY A 584 -25.89 30.80 -14.48
N ASN A 585 -26.39 31.81 -15.21
CA ASN A 585 -27.21 31.61 -16.41
C ASN A 585 -26.41 31.16 -17.64
N ALA A 586 -25.07 31.06 -17.54
CA ALA A 586 -24.24 30.63 -18.65
C ALA A 586 -24.36 29.12 -18.91
N GLY A 587 -24.86 28.35 -17.94
CA GLY A 587 -25.02 26.90 -18.05
C GLY A 587 -25.81 26.28 -16.91
N ARG A 588 -25.85 24.95 -16.88
CA ARG A 588 -26.54 24.14 -15.88
C ARG A 588 -25.54 23.23 -15.18
N VAL A 589 -25.69 23.03 -13.87
CA VAL A 589 -24.75 22.25 -13.06
C VAL A 589 -25.48 21.19 -12.27
N THR A 590 -24.97 19.96 -12.34
CA THR A 590 -25.56 18.78 -11.70
C THR A 590 -24.51 17.94 -10.99
N GLY A 591 -24.94 17.16 -10.00
CA GLY A 591 -24.07 16.30 -9.21
C GLY A 591 -24.73 14.97 -8.85
N TYR A 592 -23.96 13.89 -9.01
CA TYR A 592 -24.34 12.55 -8.58
C TYR A 592 -23.05 11.77 -8.24
N GLY A 593 -23.15 10.62 -7.56
CA GLY A 593 -21.97 9.79 -7.32
C GLY A 593 -22.03 8.91 -6.09
N HIS A 594 -20.84 8.53 -5.63
CA HIS A 594 -20.62 7.49 -4.64
C HIS A 594 -20.39 8.11 -3.26
N VAL A 595 -21.48 8.33 -2.50
CA VAL A 595 -21.38 8.99 -1.18
C VAL A 595 -20.62 8.11 -0.18
N GLY A 596 -20.71 6.79 -0.31
CA GLY A 596 -20.03 5.83 0.59
C GLY A 596 -18.51 6.04 0.70
N ASP A 597 -17.91 6.47 -0.41
CA ASP A 597 -16.46 6.63 -0.61
C ASP A 597 -16.03 8.11 -0.65
N GLY A 598 -16.98 9.03 -0.48
CA GLY A 598 -16.75 10.47 -0.59
C GLY A 598 -16.38 10.91 -2.01
N ASN A 599 -16.89 10.24 -3.06
CA ASN A 599 -16.58 10.53 -4.47
C ASN A 599 -17.77 11.15 -5.22
N LEU A 600 -17.53 12.25 -5.94
CA LEU A 600 -18.56 13.06 -6.62
C LEU A 600 -18.27 13.19 -8.12
N HIS A 601 -19.28 12.94 -8.95
CA HIS A 601 -19.31 13.30 -10.36
C HIS A 601 -20.04 14.63 -10.55
N LEU A 602 -19.30 15.68 -10.89
CA LEU A 602 -19.84 16.99 -11.22
C LEU A 602 -19.96 17.14 -12.74
N ASN A 603 -21.09 17.62 -13.24
CA ASN A 603 -21.29 17.94 -14.65
C ASN A 603 -21.73 19.40 -14.81
N VAL A 604 -21.08 20.12 -15.73
CA VAL A 604 -21.43 21.48 -16.14
C VAL A 604 -21.81 21.46 -17.62
N MET A 605 -23.00 21.96 -17.94
CA MET A 605 -23.63 21.88 -19.26
C MET A 605 -23.93 23.26 -19.83
N GLY A 606 -23.74 23.45 -21.14
CA GLY A 606 -24.05 24.69 -21.85
C GLY A 606 -24.76 24.45 -23.17
N ASP A 607 -25.34 25.51 -23.71
CA ASP A 607 -26.05 25.51 -25.00
C ASP A 607 -25.26 26.32 -26.06
N GLY A 608 -23.94 26.16 -26.12
CA GLY A 608 -23.04 26.85 -27.05
C GLY A 608 -22.41 28.13 -26.49
N ASN A 609 -22.43 28.32 -25.16
CA ASN A 609 -21.91 29.53 -24.53
C ASN A 609 -20.39 29.44 -24.35
N LYS A 610 -19.65 30.23 -25.14
CA LYS A 610 -18.19 30.27 -25.15
C LYS A 610 -17.56 30.72 -23.82
N GLU A 611 -18.32 31.34 -22.93
CA GLU A 611 -17.84 31.76 -21.61
C GLU A 611 -17.78 30.60 -20.60
N LEU A 612 -18.45 29.47 -20.88
CA LEU A 612 -18.62 28.39 -19.91
C LEU A 612 -17.30 27.70 -19.51
N GLU A 613 -16.36 27.52 -20.44
CA GLU A 613 -15.07 26.87 -20.17
C GLU A 613 -14.23 27.64 -19.15
N SER A 614 -14.16 28.97 -19.32
CA SER A 614 -13.36 29.85 -18.47
C SER A 614 -13.96 30.05 -17.08
N LEU A 615 -15.26 29.75 -16.92
CA LEU A 615 -15.93 29.74 -15.61
C LEU A 615 -15.58 28.50 -14.77
N VAL A 616 -15.14 27.41 -15.41
CA VAL A 616 -14.99 26.09 -14.78
C VAL A 616 -13.51 25.69 -14.63
N TYR A 617 -12.65 25.99 -15.61
CA TYR A 617 -11.20 25.78 -15.50
C TYR A 617 -10.46 27.09 -15.22
N PRO A 618 -9.53 27.14 -14.23
CA PRO A 618 -9.11 26.07 -13.31
C PRO A 618 -9.95 25.94 -12.03
N PHE A 619 -11.02 26.73 -11.89
CA PHE A 619 -11.82 26.91 -10.67
C PHE A 619 -12.19 25.61 -9.93
N VAL A 620 -12.59 24.55 -10.63
CA VAL A 620 -12.97 23.27 -10.00
C VAL A 620 -11.80 22.61 -9.26
N TYR A 621 -10.59 22.63 -9.81
CA TYR A 621 -9.42 22.04 -9.15
C TYR A 621 -8.98 22.84 -7.93
N ASP A 622 -9.10 24.17 -8.01
CA ASP A 622 -8.84 25.04 -6.87
C ASP A 622 -9.81 24.77 -5.71
N GLU A 623 -11.07 24.46 -6.04
CA GLU A 623 -12.12 24.19 -5.08
C GLU A 623 -12.01 22.80 -4.42
N ILE A 624 -11.44 21.81 -5.12
CA ILE A 624 -11.06 20.51 -4.52
C ILE A 624 -9.91 20.70 -3.54
N LYS A 625 -8.88 21.46 -3.92
CA LYS A 625 -7.75 21.84 -3.05
C LYS A 625 -8.25 22.58 -1.81
N ARG A 626 -9.25 23.45 -1.92
CA ARG A 626 -9.89 24.16 -0.79
C ARG A 626 -10.51 23.22 0.26
N ARG A 627 -10.78 21.95 -0.10
CA ARG A 627 -11.53 20.96 0.70
C ARG A 627 -10.68 19.76 1.21
N ASN A 628 -9.35 19.78 1.09
CA ASN A 628 -8.36 18.85 1.71
C ASN A 628 -8.41 17.32 1.34
N GLY A 629 -8.22 16.92 0.07
CA GLY A 629 -8.09 15.49 -0.38
C GLY A 629 -6.65 14.88 -0.42
N SER A 630 -6.47 13.58 -0.78
CA SER A 630 -5.16 12.85 -0.80
C SER A 630 -4.95 11.82 -1.96
N ILE A 631 -3.71 11.37 -2.24
CA ILE A 631 -3.23 10.56 -3.39
C ILE A 631 -2.14 9.44 -3.18
N SER A 632 -1.51 9.19 -2.00
CA SER A 632 -0.57 8.03 -1.78
C SER A 632 -0.31 7.65 -0.29
N ALA A 633 -0.37 6.36 0.10
CA ALA A 633 -0.42 5.90 1.50
C ALA A 633 0.85 5.23 2.13
N GLU A 634 1.56 4.24 1.54
CA GLU A 634 2.57 3.43 2.30
C GLU A 634 3.95 3.19 1.63
N HIS A 635 4.05 2.93 0.32
CA HIS A 635 5.33 2.57 -0.33
C HIS A 635 6.20 3.75 -0.76
N GLY A 636 6.06 4.89 -0.09
CA GLY A 636 6.71 6.13 -0.49
C GLY A 636 6.29 6.60 -1.89
N ILE A 637 7.08 7.54 -2.43
CA ILE A 637 6.87 8.16 -3.74
C ILE A 637 7.84 7.58 -4.78
N GLY A 638 9.09 7.30 -4.38
CA GLY A 638 10.14 6.74 -5.22
C GLY A 638 10.33 7.47 -6.55
N LEU A 639 10.67 6.71 -7.60
CA LEU A 639 10.64 7.19 -9.00
C LEU A 639 9.20 7.21 -9.54
N PHE A 640 8.37 6.28 -9.11
CA PHE A 640 7.10 5.95 -9.75
C PHE A 640 5.97 6.97 -9.55
N LYS A 641 5.95 7.74 -8.45
CA LYS A 641 4.85 8.67 -8.12
C LYS A 641 5.28 10.15 -8.12
N ARG A 642 6.44 10.44 -8.69
CA ARG A 642 7.01 11.79 -8.76
C ARG A 642 6.09 12.74 -9.53
N GLY A 643 5.91 13.96 -9.01
CA GLY A 643 5.06 15.00 -9.63
C GLY A 643 3.59 14.98 -9.19
N LEU A 644 3.15 13.94 -8.48
CA LEU A 644 1.78 13.84 -8.00
C LEU A 644 1.61 14.41 -6.58
N ILE A 645 2.70 14.60 -5.82
CA ILE A 645 2.66 14.97 -4.40
C ILE A 645 1.78 16.21 -4.06
N GLY A 646 1.62 17.14 -5.02
CA GLY A 646 0.75 18.34 -4.97
C GLY A 646 -0.72 18.08 -4.62
N TYR A 647 -1.19 16.87 -4.87
CA TYR A 647 -2.58 16.48 -4.63
C TYR A 647 -2.83 15.93 -3.22
N SER A 648 -1.77 15.57 -2.47
CA SER A 648 -1.84 15.01 -1.10
C SER A 648 -1.31 15.94 -0.04
N LYS A 649 -0.33 16.73 -0.43
CA LYS A 649 0.42 17.59 0.44
C LYS A 649 0.19 18.99 -0.06
N THR A 650 -0.12 19.89 0.87
CA THR A 650 -0.27 21.30 0.52
C THR A 650 1.01 21.80 -0.14
N GLU A 651 0.90 22.82 -0.99
CA GLU A 651 2.08 23.50 -1.54
C GLU A 651 3.03 23.95 -0.43
N THR A 652 2.51 24.36 0.72
CA THR A 652 3.31 24.70 1.91
C THR A 652 4.06 23.48 2.43
N THR A 653 3.42 22.31 2.56
CA THR A 653 4.08 21.07 2.98
C THR A 653 5.16 20.66 1.98
N ILE A 654 4.87 20.71 0.68
CA ILE A 654 5.84 20.37 -0.38
C ILE A 654 6.97 21.40 -0.42
N LYS A 655 6.66 22.69 -0.24
CA LYS A 655 7.63 23.76 -0.10
C LYS A 655 8.57 23.47 1.06
N TYR A 656 8.06 23.05 2.22
CA TYR A 656 8.91 22.71 3.35
C TYR A 656 9.69 21.41 3.14
N MET A 657 9.14 20.40 2.46
CA MET A 657 9.89 19.20 2.05
C MET A 657 11.03 19.56 1.08
N LYS A 658 10.76 20.41 0.09
CA LYS A 658 11.77 20.94 -0.83
C LYS A 658 12.77 21.85 -0.14
N ALA A 659 12.33 22.65 0.84
CA ALA A 659 13.21 23.50 1.64
C ALA A 659 14.13 22.66 2.52
N MET A 660 13.64 21.57 3.12
CA MET A 660 14.45 20.60 3.86
C MET A 660 15.43 19.89 2.93
N LYS A 661 14.99 19.43 1.75
CA LYS A 661 15.89 18.85 0.73
C LYS A 661 16.96 19.86 0.31
N ASN A 662 16.61 21.11 0.03
CA ASN A 662 17.57 22.14 -0.35
C ASN A 662 18.49 22.56 0.81
N LEU A 663 18.01 22.51 2.05
CA LEU A 663 18.80 22.79 3.25
C LEU A 663 19.90 21.73 3.44
N PHE A 664 19.53 20.45 3.35
CA PHE A 664 20.47 19.35 3.56
C PHE A 664 21.28 19.02 2.30
N ASP A 665 20.71 19.16 1.11
CA ASP A 665 21.33 18.83 -0.17
C ASP A 665 21.06 19.91 -1.24
N PRO A 666 21.71 21.09 -1.12
CA PRO A 666 21.49 22.22 -2.03
C PRO A 666 21.88 21.93 -3.48
N ASN A 667 22.85 21.03 -3.70
CA ASN A 667 23.25 20.61 -5.04
C ASN A 667 22.41 19.44 -5.59
N GLY A 668 21.50 18.87 -4.79
CA GLY A 668 20.64 17.76 -5.22
C GLY A 668 21.40 16.50 -5.61
N ILE A 669 22.58 16.26 -5.02
CA ILE A 669 23.43 15.13 -5.39
C ILE A 669 22.91 13.80 -4.85
N LEU A 670 22.14 13.79 -3.76
CA LEU A 670 21.69 12.58 -3.09
C LEU A 670 20.38 12.06 -3.68
N ASN A 671 20.45 10.82 -4.15
CA ASN A 671 19.39 10.03 -4.77
C ASN A 671 18.53 10.87 -5.73
N PRO A 672 19.14 11.51 -6.74
CA PRO A 672 18.45 12.43 -7.62
C PRO A 672 17.35 11.71 -8.41
N ASN A 673 16.42 12.50 -8.95
CA ASN A 673 15.25 12.04 -9.68
C ASN A 673 14.20 11.27 -8.85
N LYS A 674 14.37 11.20 -7.53
CA LYS A 674 13.45 10.48 -6.63
C LYS A 674 12.93 11.35 -5.49
N VAL A 675 11.73 10.92 -5.10
CA VAL A 675 10.80 11.41 -4.08
C VAL A 675 10.20 12.81 -4.32
N LEU A 676 10.98 13.86 -4.62
CA LEU A 676 10.47 15.26 -4.70
C LEU A 676 10.55 15.95 -6.09
#